data_AF-A0A7W7I0D2-F1
#
_entry.id   AF-A0A7W7I0D2-F1
#
_cell.length_a   1.000
_cell.length_b   1.000
_cell.length_c   1.000
_cell.angle_alpha   90.00
_cell.angle_beta   90.00
_cell.angle_gamma   90.00
#
_symmetry.space_group_name_H-M   'P 1'
#
loop_
_entity.id
_entity.type
_entity.pdbx_description
1 polymer ?
#
loop_
_entity_poly.entity_id
_entity_poly.type
_entity_poly.pdbx_seq_one_letter_code
_entity_poly.pdbx_strand_id
1 'polypeptide(L)'
;MRRLLPRSAWPASRPYLIVLALNALIVSQWFRTGTFIAGGDMGAFIRRGWAPEATWAWNHQTTGTGSAGYTMARGFEFVLIYLCRAVGLTEYSAQWLFYICIYGLVGFGVAYLAGAFVRNQAAIVTAGAFGLLNGFFLTRLPNPLNIISVGSVALITGIAMRVAQGRRVPTPIAGFALMPTSFLAFNPPMLVVAYAWAVGGTPLLAALVLGRKPAARLLKWFVFAAPWAIGLNAYWLVPLAQSFVGGGGATANATFTDPTNWSWSQVNNVPQNIITMVANWAWFRPQYLPFAADLDRPWWLWIRYLLPALVFLAPLLAPRRLRRVAFGLITLVLVFVFLAKGLRPPFSEINMFLYQHAPGFWLFREPMSKLGQLLILFFATLLAIGVEGTVLRLRSLPRLRLPGWPRRLAYAGSVVPLLLVLAYPYPLYTGGVMPDERPTQPSTHVRVPDVWWDMAAHIDADERPGKVLVLPLDDYYQMPTTWGFFGADSIANLLIEHPVVAPKPGGYFGDVPGFGADVHAVETALLAGDLAPVPKLLDAIGVSRVIVRHDLVRGLPNRYFADDRILGAAMSRVPGGELAVDGTLQLFQFNGGVSPTMRTYDRVLDAPARPDAGAAVLGTVDTRTAIAARKDTSPVALSPQVDDTVTVTPDVVHWPVPAVDSGTPTTTVDIATAGRYTLAQRARAAAVLTPRVDAARSLLLLEDPTVVKVDGKAVSRRPVLAVPTPAGRKIKAISTGGRTVSLDGAGTAATVPVGSATDITLLASAPKPADTTGYSPVFDCNNYEPRPWKELGFTRTVTDTAAGRTVRLSAADHAACTKVVVRKAVPGQLYRVRLEYRSVTGARPQICLWQAGVAGCELSARPVLDDKWSTYEKTVTMDSLADELQIILHADVGERLKPKTVTEYRNLTVDALEPVDTKTVFPPAVPEVKVHLTAGSHELRVEGGMSGSALAPFEPLNDCYRYDDQTAEQAGLEAESAVGADGETTYTLKAVRHLACIGAPVADMGASSLYELSLEARSVALRNPKFCLYLRGPDLCRTLPAVALYQGWTSYEALVPPDPAAVDTRLYLYGLRDLEEERQSQVEYRGVRLRPVATTSAIVLVRDATPGDRSTVDFKMENPARFTGTITSPGTVTAVALAENAAPGWVLSGVKGARKVTLQGWMSGWVLPEGGGTVTMQYAPAVTSRYAMYLLPVAVAASLLFMYAFRLPADRPGLWAIRNRWNRRMGLLLARRPRLRPMLRPVLRKLWRRSR
;
A
#
# COMPACT_ATOMS: atom_id res chain seq x y z
N MET A 1 -16.15 -21.20 46.83
CA MET A 1 -16.20 -19.89 46.14
C MET A 1 -16.63 -18.67 46.98
N ARG A 2 -17.51 -18.77 48.01
CA ARG A 2 -17.98 -17.62 48.82
C ARG A 2 -16.94 -16.87 49.70
N ARG A 3 -15.67 -17.30 49.76
CA ARG A 3 -14.61 -16.74 50.64
C ARG A 3 -13.57 -15.85 49.94
N LEU A 4 -13.60 -15.68 48.62
CA LEU A 4 -12.51 -15.01 47.88
C LEU A 4 -12.67 -13.48 47.70
N LEU A 5 -13.84 -12.90 47.98
CA LEU A 5 -14.07 -11.45 47.87
C LEU A 5 -14.90 -10.92 49.06
N PRO A 6 -14.50 -9.83 49.74
CA PRO A 6 -15.29 -9.24 50.82
C PRO A 6 -16.67 -8.78 50.29
N ARG A 7 -17.72 -8.88 51.12
CA ARG A 7 -19.11 -8.52 50.74
C ARG A 7 -19.25 -7.08 50.19
N SER A 8 -18.33 -6.18 50.51
CA SER A 8 -18.27 -4.80 50.00
C SER A 8 -17.67 -4.66 48.60
N ALA A 9 -16.96 -5.67 48.07
CA ALA A 9 -16.36 -5.63 46.73
C ALA A 9 -17.38 -5.88 45.61
N TRP A 10 -18.39 -6.71 45.86
CA TRP A 10 -19.42 -7.06 44.87
C TRP A 10 -20.23 -5.86 44.36
N PRO A 11 -20.74 -4.93 45.21
CA PRO A 11 -21.44 -3.74 44.71
C PRO A 11 -20.53 -2.79 43.91
N ALA A 12 -19.23 -2.75 44.24
CA ALA A 12 -18.27 -1.88 43.57
C ALA A 12 -17.83 -2.41 42.19
N SER A 13 -17.82 -3.73 41.99
CA SER A 13 -17.44 -4.37 40.72
C SER A 13 -18.58 -4.45 39.70
N ARG A 14 -19.85 -4.43 40.15
CA ARG A 14 -21.06 -4.50 39.30
C ARG A 14 -21.01 -3.66 38.00
N PRO A 15 -20.75 -2.35 38.01
CA PRO A 15 -20.79 -1.56 36.77
C PRO A 15 -19.75 -2.01 35.75
N TYR A 16 -18.58 -2.47 36.19
CA TYR A 16 -17.54 -2.99 35.31
C TYR A 16 -17.92 -4.35 34.71
N LEU A 17 -18.55 -5.22 35.51
CA LEU A 17 -19.05 -6.52 35.03
C LEU A 17 -20.17 -6.35 33.99
N ILE A 18 -21.06 -5.36 34.18
CA ILE A 18 -22.09 -5.03 33.18
C ILE A 18 -21.45 -4.61 31.87
N VAL A 19 -20.44 -3.73 31.91
CA VAL A 19 -19.73 -3.27 30.70
C VAL A 19 -18.99 -4.43 30.00
N LEU A 20 -18.37 -5.33 30.77
CA LEU A 20 -17.73 -6.53 30.19
C LEU A 20 -18.74 -7.51 29.58
N ALA A 21 -19.93 -7.66 30.18
CA ALA A 21 -21.01 -8.47 29.60
C ALA A 21 -21.55 -7.84 28.31
N LEU A 22 -21.76 -6.52 28.29
CA LEU A 22 -22.13 -5.78 27.07
C LEU A 22 -21.08 -5.98 25.97
N ASN A 23 -19.79 -5.85 26.31
CA ASN A 23 -18.69 -6.11 25.39
C ASN A 23 -18.77 -7.51 24.77
N ALA A 24 -18.91 -8.55 25.60
CA ALA A 24 -18.97 -9.93 25.11
C ALA A 24 -20.17 -10.14 24.17
N LEU A 25 -21.32 -9.55 24.48
CA LEU A 25 -22.52 -9.61 23.62
C LEU A 25 -22.30 -8.90 22.28
N ILE A 26 -21.75 -7.68 22.30
CA ILE A 26 -21.49 -6.86 21.11
C ILE A 26 -20.48 -7.54 20.19
N VAL A 27 -19.31 -7.88 20.73
CA VAL A 27 -18.21 -8.46 19.95
C VAL A 27 -18.62 -9.81 19.36
N SER A 28 -19.41 -10.60 20.06
CA SER A 28 -19.86 -11.90 19.53
C SER A 28 -20.76 -11.78 18.31
N GLN A 29 -21.42 -10.63 18.08
CA GLN A 29 -22.19 -10.38 16.84
C GLN A 29 -21.28 -10.10 15.63
N TRP A 30 -19.99 -9.84 15.84
CA TRP A 30 -19.03 -9.53 14.78
C TRP A 30 -18.46 -10.76 14.08
N PHE A 31 -18.65 -11.96 14.63
CA PHE A 31 -17.97 -13.17 14.17
C PHE A 31 -18.94 -14.18 13.59
N ARG A 32 -18.52 -14.83 12.50
CA ARG A 32 -19.18 -16.01 11.92
C ARG A 32 -18.31 -17.25 12.13
N THR A 33 -18.93 -18.37 12.46
CA THR A 33 -18.23 -19.63 12.69
C THR A 33 -17.41 -20.05 11.48
N GLY A 34 -16.14 -20.41 11.69
CA GLY A 34 -15.25 -20.91 10.63
C GLY A 34 -14.78 -19.84 9.63
N THR A 35 -14.75 -18.58 10.05
CA THR A 35 -14.24 -17.44 9.26
C THR A 35 -13.39 -16.53 10.13
N PHE A 36 -12.42 -15.86 9.53
CA PHE A 36 -11.72 -14.72 10.12
C PHE A 36 -12.42 -13.42 9.75
N ILE A 37 -12.34 -12.43 10.63
CA ILE A 37 -12.54 -11.04 10.20
C ILE A 37 -11.24 -10.58 9.54
N ALA A 38 -11.25 -10.44 8.23
CA ALA A 38 -10.12 -10.00 7.43
C ALA A 38 -10.57 -9.10 6.27
N GLY A 39 -9.84 -8.03 6.01
CA GLY A 39 -10.14 -7.05 4.97
C GLY A 39 -9.37 -5.75 5.18
N GLY A 40 -9.04 -5.06 4.08
CA GLY A 40 -8.23 -3.85 4.13
C GLY A 40 -6.87 -4.12 4.79
N ASP A 41 -6.54 -3.39 5.86
CA ASP A 41 -5.26 -3.56 6.59
C ASP A 41 -5.22 -4.79 7.52
N MET A 42 -6.31 -5.54 7.64
CA MET A 42 -6.40 -6.69 8.52
C MET A 42 -6.31 -8.01 7.74
N GLY A 43 -5.20 -8.72 7.90
CA GLY A 43 -5.06 -10.11 7.43
C GLY A 43 -5.69 -11.14 8.37
N ALA A 44 -5.72 -12.40 7.95
CA ALA A 44 -6.20 -13.52 8.76
C ALA A 44 -5.44 -13.64 10.10
N PHE A 45 -6.13 -14.11 11.15
CA PHE A 45 -5.55 -14.24 12.50
C PHE A 45 -4.74 -15.54 12.67
N ILE A 46 -3.87 -15.83 11.71
CA ILE A 46 -3.01 -17.01 11.64
C ILE A 46 -1.58 -16.60 12.02
N ARG A 47 -0.87 -17.39 12.83
CA ARG A 47 0.51 -17.06 13.26
C ARG A 47 1.47 -18.24 13.13
N ARG A 48 1.16 -19.20 12.26
CA ARG A 48 1.95 -20.42 12.07
C ARG A 48 3.35 -20.09 11.55
N GLY A 49 3.43 -19.43 10.40
CA GLY A 49 4.71 -19.05 9.79
C GLY A 49 5.58 -18.10 10.62
N TRP A 50 4.97 -17.34 11.53
CA TRP A 50 5.69 -16.43 12.42
C TRP A 50 6.20 -17.08 13.71
N ALA A 51 5.58 -18.18 14.15
CA ALA A 51 5.84 -18.76 15.46
C ALA A 51 7.30 -19.19 15.69
N PRO A 52 8.02 -19.78 14.71
CA PRO A 52 9.40 -20.24 14.91
C PRO A 52 10.35 -19.10 15.32
N GLU A 53 10.14 -17.91 14.79
CA GLU A 53 11.07 -16.78 14.96
C GLU A 53 10.52 -15.64 15.82
N ALA A 54 9.24 -15.68 16.22
CA ALA A 54 8.55 -14.59 16.89
C ALA A 54 9.24 -14.05 18.15
N THR A 55 10.09 -14.86 18.80
CA THR A 55 10.80 -14.49 20.03
C THR A 55 12.23 -13.98 19.80
N TRP A 56 12.65 -13.84 18.54
CA TRP A 56 13.96 -13.35 18.15
C TRP A 56 13.90 -11.93 17.59
N ALA A 57 14.94 -11.15 17.86
CA ALA A 57 15.09 -9.79 17.35
C ALA A 57 15.59 -9.74 15.90
N TRP A 58 16.02 -10.87 15.34
CA TRP A 58 16.24 -11.06 13.91
C TRP A 58 15.22 -12.09 13.43
N ASN A 59 14.41 -11.72 12.42
CA ASN A 59 13.35 -12.58 11.91
C ASN A 59 12.88 -12.14 10.51
N HIS A 60 12.07 -12.99 9.87
CA HIS A 60 11.60 -12.85 8.49
C HIS A 60 10.15 -12.33 8.36
N GLN A 61 9.55 -11.81 9.43
CA GLN A 61 8.13 -11.43 9.40
C GLN A 61 7.88 -10.11 8.66
N THR A 62 8.85 -9.19 8.66
CA THR A 62 8.73 -7.89 7.97
C THR A 62 9.26 -7.95 6.55
N THR A 63 10.33 -8.72 6.32
CA THR A 63 11.00 -8.87 5.02
C THR A 63 11.38 -10.34 4.83
N GLY A 64 11.30 -10.85 3.58
CA GLY A 64 11.71 -12.22 3.25
C GLY A 64 13.23 -12.45 3.33
N THR A 65 14.00 -11.40 3.56
CA THR A 65 15.46 -11.38 3.72
C THR A 65 15.94 -11.44 5.16
N GLY A 66 15.03 -11.37 6.13
CA GLY A 66 15.39 -11.21 7.53
C GLY A 66 15.71 -9.74 7.83
N SER A 67 15.27 -9.25 8.98
CA SER A 67 15.62 -7.92 9.45
C SER A 67 15.55 -7.83 10.98
N ALA A 68 16.08 -6.74 11.52
CA ALA A 68 15.81 -6.41 12.92
C ALA A 68 14.29 -6.20 13.11
N GLY A 69 13.70 -7.04 13.95
CA GLY A 69 12.25 -7.11 14.12
C GLY A 69 11.84 -7.21 15.59
N TYR A 70 10.57 -6.86 15.84
CA TYR A 70 9.97 -6.85 17.17
C TYR A 70 8.65 -7.60 17.21
N THR A 71 8.53 -8.70 16.44
CA THR A 71 7.35 -9.59 16.37
C THR A 71 6.87 -10.03 17.75
N MET A 72 7.78 -10.22 18.71
CA MET A 72 7.47 -10.52 20.12
C MET A 72 6.56 -9.49 20.80
N ALA A 73 6.48 -8.25 20.29
CA ALA A 73 5.52 -7.26 20.75
C ALA A 73 4.06 -7.69 20.52
N ARG A 74 3.81 -8.66 19.64
CA ARG A 74 2.51 -9.34 19.42
C ARG A 74 2.35 -10.61 20.25
N GLY A 75 3.21 -10.86 21.24
CA GLY A 75 3.23 -12.10 22.03
C GLY A 75 1.88 -12.53 22.61
N PHE A 76 0.99 -11.58 22.91
CA PHE A 76 -0.38 -11.87 23.36
C PHE A 76 -1.18 -12.71 22.35
N GLU A 77 -1.02 -12.47 21.05
CA GLU A 77 -1.71 -13.24 20.01
C GLU A 77 -1.26 -14.70 20.01
N PHE A 78 0.06 -14.93 20.08
CA PHE A 78 0.65 -16.28 20.12
C PHE A 78 0.19 -17.06 21.36
N VAL A 79 0.23 -16.41 22.53
CA VAL A 79 -0.25 -17.02 23.79
C VAL A 79 -1.74 -17.38 23.68
N LEU A 80 -2.55 -16.50 23.09
CA LEU A 80 -3.98 -16.75 22.95
C LEU A 80 -4.28 -17.92 21.99
N ILE A 81 -3.62 -17.96 20.83
CA ILE A 81 -3.74 -19.06 19.87
C ILE A 81 -3.31 -20.38 20.53
N TYR A 82 -2.19 -20.38 21.25
CA TYR A 82 -1.71 -21.55 21.99
C TYR A 82 -2.73 -22.03 23.02
N LEU A 83 -3.28 -21.14 23.84
CA LEU A 83 -4.28 -21.48 24.87
C LEU A 83 -5.58 -22.03 24.26
N CYS A 84 -6.04 -21.47 23.14
CA CYS A 84 -7.19 -21.97 22.41
C CYS A 84 -6.95 -23.38 21.87
N ARG A 85 -5.81 -23.60 21.19
CA ARG A 85 -5.43 -24.93 20.67
C ARG A 85 -5.30 -25.97 21.79
N ALA A 86 -4.76 -25.58 22.96
CA ALA A 86 -4.60 -26.46 24.12
C ALA A 86 -5.93 -27.02 24.68
N VAL A 87 -7.07 -26.39 24.38
CA VAL A 87 -8.42 -26.85 24.75
C VAL A 87 -9.27 -27.30 23.56
N GLY A 88 -8.64 -27.53 22.40
CA GLY A 88 -9.33 -28.02 21.18
C GLY A 88 -10.06 -26.94 20.37
N LEU A 89 -9.78 -25.65 20.61
CA LEU A 89 -10.31 -24.54 19.82
C LEU A 89 -9.35 -24.11 18.70
N THR A 90 -9.88 -23.40 17.71
CA THR A 90 -9.15 -22.96 16.52
C THR A 90 -8.71 -21.49 16.60
N GLU A 91 -7.94 -21.04 15.60
CA GLU A 91 -7.52 -19.65 15.41
C GLU A 91 -8.71 -18.71 15.24
N TYR A 92 -9.83 -19.20 14.69
CA TYR A 92 -11.08 -18.45 14.60
C TYR A 92 -11.58 -18.05 16.01
N SER A 93 -11.58 -19.01 16.94
CA SER A 93 -11.92 -18.76 18.34
C SER A 93 -10.90 -17.85 19.03
N ALA A 94 -9.62 -17.97 18.68
CA ALA A 94 -8.58 -17.09 19.20
C ALA A 94 -8.79 -15.63 18.76
N GLN A 95 -9.16 -15.37 17.50
CA GLN A 95 -9.48 -14.01 17.04
C GLN A 95 -10.71 -13.44 17.77
N TRP A 96 -11.77 -14.23 17.92
CA TRP A 96 -12.95 -13.84 18.69
C TRP A 96 -12.58 -13.43 20.13
N LEU A 97 -11.81 -14.27 20.82
CA LEU A 97 -11.38 -13.99 22.18
C LEU A 97 -10.43 -12.79 22.25
N PHE A 98 -9.58 -12.59 21.23
CA PHE A 98 -8.70 -11.43 21.12
C PHE A 98 -9.51 -10.13 21.11
N TYR A 99 -10.53 -10.03 20.24
CA TYR A 99 -11.41 -8.87 20.18
C TYR A 99 -12.20 -8.66 21.47
N ILE A 100 -12.69 -9.73 22.11
CA ILE A 100 -13.33 -9.62 23.44
C ILE A 100 -12.37 -8.99 24.45
N CYS A 101 -11.09 -9.37 24.44
CA CYS A 101 -10.11 -8.87 25.39
C CYS A 101 -9.76 -7.39 25.12
N ILE A 102 -9.44 -7.03 23.88
CA ILE A 102 -9.01 -5.66 23.54
C ILE A 102 -10.18 -4.66 23.60
N TYR A 103 -11.38 -5.07 23.16
CA TYR A 103 -12.57 -4.21 23.25
C TYR A 103 -13.10 -4.15 24.70
N GLY A 104 -12.95 -5.25 25.44
CA GLY A 104 -13.17 -5.28 26.88
C GLY A 104 -12.25 -4.32 27.64
N LEU A 105 -10.99 -4.20 27.23
CA LEU A 105 -10.03 -3.22 27.76
C LEU A 105 -10.52 -1.77 27.53
N VAL A 106 -11.14 -1.47 26.40
CA VAL A 106 -11.78 -0.16 26.13
C VAL A 106 -12.91 0.11 27.12
N GLY A 107 -13.91 -0.77 27.15
CA GLY A 107 -15.08 -0.58 28.02
C GLY A 107 -14.69 -0.49 29.49
N PHE A 108 -13.84 -1.42 29.95
CA PHE A 108 -13.31 -1.41 31.31
C PHE A 108 -12.46 -0.16 31.59
N GLY A 109 -11.51 0.19 30.72
CA GLY A 109 -10.61 1.32 30.90
C GLY A 109 -11.35 2.65 30.99
N VAL A 110 -12.34 2.86 30.12
CA VAL A 110 -13.18 4.08 30.12
C VAL A 110 -14.09 4.13 31.35
N ALA A 111 -14.76 3.04 31.70
CA ALA A 111 -15.55 2.95 32.93
C ALA A 111 -14.67 3.18 34.18
N TYR A 112 -13.45 2.63 34.18
CA TYR A 112 -12.49 2.78 35.25
C TYR A 112 -12.02 4.22 35.38
N LEU A 113 -11.74 4.92 34.28
CA LEU A 113 -11.45 6.35 34.28
C LEU A 113 -12.62 7.16 34.86
N ALA A 114 -13.85 6.95 34.38
CA ALA A 114 -15.03 7.65 34.88
C ALA A 114 -15.23 7.42 36.40
N GLY A 115 -15.04 6.18 36.87
CA GLY A 115 -15.08 5.81 38.29
C GLY A 115 -13.98 6.45 39.17
N ALA A 116 -13.01 7.15 38.58
CA ALA A 116 -12.11 8.02 39.34
C ALA A 116 -12.84 9.27 39.86
N PHE A 117 -13.82 9.78 39.11
CA PHE A 117 -14.51 11.05 39.37
C PHE A 117 -15.93 10.88 39.93
N VAL A 118 -16.69 9.91 39.40
CA VAL A 118 -18.09 9.66 39.80
C VAL A 118 -18.24 8.39 40.65
N ARG A 119 -19.32 8.29 41.42
CA ARG A 119 -19.63 7.09 42.23
C ARG A 119 -20.92 6.37 41.79
N ASN A 120 -21.72 6.99 40.94
CA ASN A 120 -22.98 6.43 40.47
C ASN A 120 -22.73 5.27 39.48
N GLN A 121 -23.33 4.10 39.73
CA GLN A 121 -23.18 2.92 38.87
C GLN A 121 -23.71 3.17 37.45
N ALA A 122 -24.85 3.82 37.29
CA ALA A 122 -25.41 4.15 35.96
C ALA A 122 -24.51 5.12 35.19
N ALA A 123 -23.89 6.09 35.86
CA ALA A 123 -22.92 6.99 35.23
C ALA A 123 -21.66 6.24 34.74
N ILE A 124 -21.14 5.30 35.54
CA ILE A 124 -19.98 4.48 35.17
C ILE A 124 -20.33 3.54 34.01
N VAL A 125 -21.51 2.91 34.04
CA VAL A 125 -21.99 2.05 32.94
C VAL A 125 -22.19 2.88 31.66
N THR A 126 -22.74 4.10 31.76
CA THR A 126 -22.92 5.00 30.61
C THR A 126 -21.58 5.34 29.96
N ALA A 127 -20.55 5.69 30.75
CA ALA A 127 -19.21 5.94 30.21
C ALA A 127 -18.60 4.70 29.56
N GLY A 128 -18.68 3.54 30.23
CA GLY A 128 -18.18 2.29 29.67
C GLY A 128 -18.90 1.89 28.38
N ALA A 129 -20.22 2.01 28.34
CA ALA A 129 -21.04 1.79 27.16
C ALA A 129 -20.65 2.76 26.03
N PHE A 130 -20.46 4.05 26.30
CA PHE A 130 -20.00 5.01 25.28
C PHE A 130 -18.59 4.67 24.78
N GLY A 131 -17.70 4.18 25.66
CA GLY A 131 -16.40 3.64 25.24
C GLY A 131 -16.54 2.52 24.21
N LEU A 132 -17.50 1.60 24.40
CA LEU A 132 -17.82 0.51 23.48
C LEU A 132 -18.72 0.91 22.29
N LEU A 133 -19.41 2.05 22.36
CA LEU A 133 -20.47 2.42 21.42
C LEU A 133 -20.39 3.91 21.09
N ASN A 134 -19.57 4.25 20.11
CA ASN A 134 -19.38 5.63 19.65
C ASN A 134 -19.01 5.69 18.16
N GLY A 135 -19.10 6.89 17.58
CA GLY A 135 -18.80 7.14 16.16
C GLY A 135 -17.35 6.81 15.74
N PHE A 136 -16.40 6.88 16.67
CA PHE A 136 -15.00 6.61 16.34
C PHE A 136 -14.82 5.13 16.00
N PHE A 137 -15.36 4.20 16.80
CA PHE A 137 -15.27 2.78 16.48
C PHE A 137 -16.11 2.35 15.28
N LEU A 138 -17.24 3.03 15.00
CA LEU A 138 -18.00 2.79 13.76
C LEU A 138 -17.09 2.90 12.53
N THR A 139 -16.19 3.88 12.51
CA THR A 139 -15.38 4.17 11.31
C THR A 139 -13.98 3.57 11.33
N ARG A 140 -13.60 2.82 12.38
CA ARG A 140 -12.20 2.37 12.61
C ARG A 140 -12.04 0.87 12.83
N LEU A 141 -13.13 0.15 13.04
CA LEU A 141 -13.12 -1.31 13.01
C LEU A 141 -12.89 -1.81 11.56
N PRO A 142 -12.28 -2.99 11.37
CA PRO A 142 -11.80 -3.93 12.40
C PRO A 142 -10.41 -3.62 13.00
N ASN A 143 -9.76 -2.49 12.72
CA ASN A 143 -8.35 -2.29 13.10
C ASN A 143 -8.10 -2.32 14.64
N PRO A 144 -7.29 -3.28 15.16
CA PRO A 144 -7.04 -3.45 16.59
C PRO A 144 -6.16 -2.37 17.21
N LEU A 145 -5.32 -1.68 16.43
CA LEU A 145 -4.44 -0.61 16.93
C LEU A 145 -5.28 0.50 17.60
N ASN A 146 -6.38 0.91 16.97
CA ASN A 146 -7.27 1.93 17.51
C ASN A 146 -7.94 1.48 18.82
N ILE A 147 -8.36 0.22 18.88
CA ILE A 147 -9.00 -0.37 20.07
C ILE A 147 -8.02 -0.41 21.25
N ILE A 148 -6.84 -1.00 21.03
CA ILE A 148 -5.80 -1.15 22.05
C ILE A 148 -5.32 0.22 22.53
N SER A 149 -5.18 1.18 21.63
CA SER A 149 -4.73 2.53 21.98
C SER A 149 -5.74 3.23 22.90
N VAL A 150 -7.03 3.27 22.53
CA VAL A 150 -8.09 3.85 23.38
C VAL A 150 -8.14 3.17 24.75
N GLY A 151 -8.13 1.84 24.78
CA GLY A 151 -8.23 1.06 26.02
C GLY A 151 -7.04 1.29 26.96
N SER A 152 -5.82 1.27 26.41
CA SER A 152 -4.58 1.48 27.16
C SER A 152 -4.50 2.91 27.72
N VAL A 153 -4.77 3.91 26.88
CA VAL A 153 -4.77 5.32 27.26
C VAL A 153 -5.83 5.58 28.34
N ALA A 154 -7.02 4.98 28.24
CA ALA A 154 -8.08 5.11 29.24
C ALA A 154 -7.69 4.48 30.58
N LEU A 155 -7.13 3.26 30.56
CA LEU A 155 -6.67 2.57 31.76
C LEU A 155 -5.56 3.36 32.47
N ILE A 156 -4.53 3.80 31.73
CA ILE A 156 -3.42 4.59 32.26
C ILE A 156 -3.92 5.91 32.85
N THR A 157 -4.81 6.60 32.14
CA THR A 157 -5.42 7.85 32.65
C THR A 157 -6.22 7.59 33.93
N GLY A 158 -6.98 6.49 33.99
CA GLY A 158 -7.74 6.11 35.18
C GLY A 158 -6.86 5.77 36.39
N ILE A 159 -5.69 5.17 36.18
CA ILE A 159 -4.67 4.94 37.20
C ILE A 159 -4.06 6.27 37.65
N ALA A 160 -3.61 7.09 36.70
CA ALA A 160 -2.97 8.39 36.95
C ALA A 160 -3.88 9.32 37.76
N MET A 161 -5.17 9.41 37.42
CA MET A 161 -6.13 10.26 38.15
C MET A 161 -6.36 9.77 39.58
N ARG A 162 -6.35 8.45 39.84
CA ARG A 162 -6.46 7.91 41.21
C ARG A 162 -5.23 8.23 42.05
N VAL A 163 -4.03 8.12 41.47
CA VAL A 163 -2.77 8.52 42.11
C VAL A 163 -2.78 10.02 42.40
N ALA A 164 -3.15 10.86 41.43
CA ALA A 164 -3.25 12.31 41.58
C ALA A 164 -4.25 12.68 42.70
N GLN A 165 -5.37 11.98 42.81
CA GLN A 165 -6.34 12.14 43.92
C GLN A 165 -5.83 11.64 45.29
N GLY A 166 -4.66 10.99 45.35
CA GLY A 166 -4.05 10.51 46.58
C GLY A 166 -4.43 9.08 46.96
N ARG A 167 -5.07 8.33 46.06
CA ARG A 167 -5.26 6.88 46.26
C ARG A 167 -3.91 6.19 46.11
N ARG A 168 -3.62 5.25 47.01
CA ARG A 168 -2.40 4.45 46.93
C ARG A 168 -2.56 3.39 45.84
N VAL A 169 -1.78 3.53 44.77
CA VAL A 169 -1.67 2.55 43.69
C VAL A 169 -0.24 2.04 43.66
N PRO A 170 0.00 0.72 43.78
CA PRO A 170 1.34 0.15 43.64
C PRO A 170 1.99 0.54 42.31
N THR A 171 3.26 0.96 42.36
CA THR A 171 4.02 1.38 41.17
C THR A 171 4.19 0.29 40.11
N PRO A 172 4.26 -1.03 40.42
CA PRO A 172 4.37 -2.04 39.37
C PRO A 172 3.14 -2.14 38.45
N ILE A 173 1.97 -1.66 38.89
CA ILE A 173 0.75 -1.64 38.05
C ILE A 173 0.97 -0.82 36.77
N ALA A 174 1.86 0.19 36.80
CA ALA A 174 2.21 0.95 35.60
C ALA A 174 2.79 0.07 34.49
N GLY A 175 3.67 -0.88 34.82
CA GLY A 175 4.29 -1.75 33.83
C GLY A 175 3.30 -2.69 33.18
N PHE A 176 2.39 -3.30 33.96
CA PHE A 176 1.31 -4.12 33.42
C PHE A 176 0.31 -3.33 32.57
N ALA A 177 -0.04 -2.10 32.99
CA ALA A 177 -0.94 -1.24 32.23
C ALA A 177 -0.34 -0.77 30.89
N LEU A 178 0.98 -0.77 30.77
CA LEU A 178 1.70 -0.47 29.54
C LEU A 178 1.89 -1.69 28.63
N MET A 179 1.80 -2.93 29.12
CA MET A 179 2.01 -4.11 28.27
C MET A 179 1.17 -4.11 26.97
N PRO A 180 -0.12 -3.73 26.97
CA PRO A 180 -0.89 -3.70 25.73
C PRO A 180 -0.37 -2.70 24.69
N THR A 181 0.41 -1.69 25.09
CA THR A 181 0.99 -0.72 24.14
C THR A 181 2.09 -1.31 23.28
N SER A 182 2.60 -2.52 23.58
CA SER A 182 3.53 -3.25 22.72
C SER A 182 2.96 -3.41 21.31
N PHE A 183 1.64 -3.61 21.19
CA PHE A 183 0.96 -3.72 19.89
C PHE A 183 1.02 -2.42 19.08
N LEU A 184 1.07 -1.27 19.75
CA LEU A 184 1.15 0.04 19.09
C LEU A 184 2.52 0.26 18.43
N ALA A 185 3.53 -0.56 18.71
CA ALA A 185 4.84 -0.48 18.05
C ALA A 185 4.75 -0.62 16.53
N PHE A 186 3.76 -1.36 16.01
CA PHE A 186 3.48 -1.50 14.58
C PHE A 186 2.81 -0.27 13.95
N ASN A 187 2.51 0.76 14.76
CA ASN A 187 2.15 2.09 14.32
C ASN A 187 2.87 3.13 15.18
N PRO A 188 4.15 3.43 14.91
CA PRO A 188 4.95 4.35 15.71
C PRO A 188 4.27 5.69 16.03
N PRO A 189 3.53 6.35 15.10
CA PRO A 189 2.73 7.54 15.43
C PRO A 189 1.76 7.32 16.60
N MET A 190 1.01 6.22 16.62
CA MET A 190 0.06 5.93 17.71
C MET A 190 0.77 5.66 19.03
N LEU A 191 1.89 4.94 19.00
CA LEU A 191 2.71 4.69 20.18
C LEU A 191 3.21 6.01 20.80
N VAL A 192 3.75 6.92 19.97
CA VAL A 192 4.21 8.24 20.39
C VAL A 192 3.09 9.03 21.06
N VAL A 193 1.88 9.05 20.48
CA VAL A 193 0.73 9.75 21.07
C VAL A 193 0.31 9.15 22.41
N ALA A 194 0.25 7.83 22.51
CA ALA A 194 -0.11 7.15 23.75
C ALA A 194 0.89 7.47 24.87
N TYR A 195 2.20 7.48 24.58
CA TYR A 195 3.26 7.80 25.55
C TYR A 195 3.32 9.29 25.88
N ALA A 196 3.19 10.17 24.90
CA ALA A 196 3.12 11.62 25.11
C ALA A 196 1.94 11.99 26.02
N TRP A 197 0.77 11.36 25.82
CA TRP A 197 -0.37 11.51 26.71
C TRP A 197 -0.11 10.92 28.09
N ALA A 198 0.43 9.70 28.18
CA ALA A 198 0.71 9.05 29.46
C ALA A 198 1.65 9.90 30.34
N VAL A 199 2.77 10.35 29.78
CA VAL A 199 3.84 11.05 30.51
C VAL A 199 3.57 12.54 30.68
N GLY A 200 3.13 13.24 29.63
CA GLY A 200 2.88 14.70 29.66
C GLY A 200 1.41 15.07 29.81
N GLY A 201 0.53 14.39 29.08
CA GLY A 201 -0.91 14.67 29.08
C GLY A 201 -1.60 14.41 30.42
N THR A 202 -1.31 13.30 31.11
CA THR A 202 -1.98 12.99 32.38
C THR A 202 -1.58 13.91 33.55
N PRO A 203 -0.31 14.35 33.70
CA PRO A 203 0.02 15.42 34.66
C PRO A 203 -0.60 16.77 34.30
N LEU A 204 -0.64 17.13 33.01
CA LEU A 204 -1.31 18.35 32.56
C LEU A 204 -2.80 18.31 32.90
N LEU A 205 -3.48 17.19 32.62
CA LEU A 205 -4.88 16.97 33.02
C LEU A 205 -5.05 17.08 34.54
N ALA A 206 -4.17 16.45 35.34
CA ALA A 206 -4.21 16.56 36.79
C ALA A 206 -4.01 18.01 37.27
N ALA A 207 -3.11 18.78 36.64
CA ALA A 207 -2.88 20.17 36.98
C ALA A 207 -4.09 21.06 36.66
N LEU A 208 -4.69 20.87 35.48
CA LEU A 208 -5.87 21.59 35.02
C LEU A 208 -7.08 21.31 35.93
N VAL A 209 -7.33 20.03 36.20
CA VAL A 209 -8.57 19.55 36.81
C VAL A 209 -8.51 19.45 38.34
N LEU A 210 -7.38 19.02 38.90
CA LEU A 210 -7.19 18.77 40.34
C LEU A 210 -6.24 19.78 41.01
N GLY A 211 -5.37 20.44 40.22
CA GLY A 211 -4.40 21.45 40.69
C GLY A 211 -2.95 20.96 40.72
N ARG A 212 -2.02 21.89 40.98
CA ARG A 212 -0.56 21.65 40.93
C ARG A 212 -0.06 20.58 41.91
N LYS A 213 -0.60 20.53 43.14
CA LYS A 213 -0.19 19.54 44.16
C LYS A 213 -0.51 18.08 43.75
N PRO A 214 -1.75 17.77 43.29
CA PRO A 214 -2.06 16.47 42.66
C PRO A 214 -1.16 16.10 41.48
N ALA A 215 -0.83 17.06 40.61
CA ALA A 215 0.07 16.82 39.48
C ALA A 215 1.50 16.46 39.94
N ALA A 216 2.06 17.20 40.92
CA ALA A 216 3.38 16.90 41.49
C ALA A 216 3.42 15.52 42.18
N ARG A 217 2.32 15.11 42.84
CA ARG A 217 2.17 13.76 43.41
C ARG A 217 2.23 12.68 42.32
N LEU A 218 1.55 12.90 41.19
CA LEU A 218 1.58 11.99 40.05
C LEU A 218 2.99 11.90 39.43
N LEU A 219 3.66 13.03 39.22
CA LEU A 219 5.04 13.07 38.73
C LEU A 219 5.99 12.28 39.65
N LYS A 220 5.87 12.46 40.96
CA LYS A 220 6.64 11.67 41.93
C LYS A 220 6.36 10.17 41.80
N TRP A 221 5.10 9.78 41.58
CA TRP A 221 4.74 8.37 41.37
C TRP A 221 5.32 7.82 40.06
N PHE A 222 5.37 8.62 38.99
CA PHE A 222 6.01 8.22 37.73
C PHE A 222 7.50 7.91 37.90
N VAL A 223 8.23 8.69 38.69
CA VAL A 223 9.65 8.39 38.99
C VAL A 223 9.81 6.99 39.59
N PHE A 224 8.94 6.60 40.52
CA PHE A 224 8.98 5.25 41.13
C PHE A 224 8.33 4.15 40.27
N ALA A 225 7.51 4.52 39.30
CA ALA A 225 6.89 3.60 38.35
C ALA A 225 7.80 3.29 37.16
N ALA A 226 8.72 4.19 36.80
CA ALA A 226 9.59 4.07 35.64
C ALA A 226 10.42 2.77 35.61
N PRO A 227 11.05 2.30 36.70
CA PRO A 227 11.79 1.03 36.68
C PRO A 227 10.90 -0.17 36.33
N TRP A 228 9.65 -0.18 36.82
CA TRP A 228 8.68 -1.23 36.51
C TRP A 228 8.14 -1.11 35.09
N ALA A 229 7.89 0.11 34.64
CA ALA A 229 7.45 0.40 33.28
C ALA A 229 8.48 -0.11 32.25
N ILE A 230 9.77 0.12 32.51
CA ILE A 230 10.87 -0.35 31.66
C ILE A 230 11.06 -1.87 31.82
N GLY A 231 11.25 -2.37 33.05
CA GLY A 231 11.59 -3.77 33.30
C GLY A 231 10.54 -4.77 32.80
N LEU A 232 9.25 -4.46 32.95
CA LEU A 232 8.15 -5.33 32.47
C LEU A 232 7.89 -5.23 30.96
N ASN A 233 8.45 -4.22 30.28
CA ASN A 233 8.26 -3.99 28.85
C ASN A 233 9.57 -4.07 28.05
N ALA A 234 10.70 -4.36 28.70
CA ALA A 234 12.01 -4.45 28.08
C ALA A 234 12.03 -5.48 26.94
N TYR A 235 11.26 -6.57 27.08
CA TYR A 235 11.16 -7.64 26.09
C TYR A 235 10.75 -7.17 24.70
N TRP A 236 10.01 -6.06 24.56
CA TRP A 236 9.64 -5.49 23.25
C TRP A 236 10.26 -4.11 23.01
N LEU A 237 10.53 -3.33 24.06
CA LEU A 237 11.15 -2.00 23.92
C LEU A 237 12.58 -2.07 23.37
N VAL A 238 13.37 -3.03 23.84
CA VAL A 238 14.77 -3.21 23.40
C VAL A 238 14.85 -3.57 21.90
N PRO A 239 14.19 -4.64 21.41
CA PRO A 239 14.22 -4.98 19.99
C PRO A 239 13.55 -3.93 19.10
N LEU A 240 12.51 -3.25 19.59
CA LEU A 240 11.94 -2.11 18.88
C LEU A 240 12.98 -1.00 18.69
N ALA A 241 13.68 -0.61 19.75
CA ALA A 241 14.74 0.40 19.67
C ALA A 241 15.84 -0.03 18.69
N GLN A 242 16.31 -1.28 18.78
CA GLN A 242 17.32 -1.84 17.86
C GLN A 242 16.91 -1.72 16.39
N SER A 243 15.65 -1.96 16.09
CA SER A 243 15.12 -1.87 14.72
C SER A 243 15.23 -0.47 14.11
N PHE A 244 15.23 0.59 14.94
CA PHE A 244 15.30 1.99 14.49
C PHE A 244 16.68 2.66 14.69
N VAL A 245 17.54 2.17 15.59
CA VAL A 245 18.82 2.82 15.95
C VAL A 245 20.07 2.13 15.38
N GLY A 246 19.93 1.38 14.27
CA GLY A 246 21.07 0.79 13.55
C GLY A 246 21.21 -0.72 13.63
N GLY A 247 20.18 -1.44 14.10
CA GLY A 247 20.13 -2.90 14.06
C GLY A 247 19.96 -3.50 12.66
N GLY A 248 19.72 -2.70 11.62
CA GLY A 248 19.38 -3.20 10.27
C GLY A 248 17.90 -3.57 10.16
N GLY A 249 17.01 -2.67 10.59
CA GLY A 249 15.57 -2.81 10.36
C GLY A 249 15.21 -2.69 8.87
N ALA A 250 13.99 -3.09 8.54
CA ALA A 250 13.45 -2.95 7.19
C ALA A 250 13.48 -1.50 6.69
N THR A 251 13.60 -1.31 5.37
CA THR A 251 13.59 0.02 4.76
C THR A 251 12.20 0.61 4.83
N ALA A 252 12.10 1.90 5.17
CA ALA A 252 10.83 2.61 5.07
C ALA A 252 10.56 2.94 3.60
N ASN A 253 9.36 2.65 3.08
CA ASN A 253 8.95 2.94 1.69
C ASN A 253 8.71 4.46 1.44
N ALA A 254 9.62 5.33 1.90
CA ALA A 254 9.42 6.76 2.12
C ALA A 254 8.70 7.54 0.99
N THR A 255 7.48 8.00 1.29
CA THR A 255 6.83 9.26 0.80
C THR A 255 5.87 9.78 1.89
N PHE A 256 6.26 9.63 3.16
CA PHE A 256 5.38 9.75 4.31
C PHE A 256 5.48 11.07 5.09
N THR A 257 6.43 11.93 4.70
CA THR A 257 6.82 13.14 5.42
C THR A 257 6.06 14.39 4.99
N ASP A 258 5.49 14.42 3.79
CA ASP A 258 4.64 15.54 3.33
C ASP A 258 3.17 15.31 3.72
N PRO A 259 2.61 16.11 4.65
CA PRO A 259 1.21 16.00 5.06
C PRO A 259 0.21 16.47 4.00
N THR A 260 0.62 17.23 2.98
CA THR A 260 -0.28 17.70 1.91
C THR A 260 -0.68 16.56 0.96
N ASN A 261 0.25 15.64 0.68
CA ASN A 261 -0.01 14.38 -0.03
C ASN A 261 -1.02 13.47 0.70
N TRP A 262 -1.26 13.71 1.99
CA TRP A 262 -2.23 13.00 2.83
C TRP A 262 -3.50 13.79 3.12
N SER A 263 -3.69 14.96 2.51
CA SER A 263 -4.84 15.83 2.75
C SER A 263 -6.19 15.15 2.45
N TRP A 264 -6.23 14.20 1.51
CA TRP A 264 -7.42 13.39 1.20
C TRP A 264 -7.96 12.65 2.44
N SER A 265 -7.08 12.20 3.35
CA SER A 265 -7.46 11.50 4.58
C SER A 265 -8.19 12.41 5.59
N GLN A 266 -8.15 13.72 5.36
CA GLN A 266 -8.71 14.77 6.21
C GLN A 266 -9.97 15.41 5.62
N VAL A 267 -10.41 14.98 4.43
CA VAL A 267 -11.53 15.60 3.69
C VAL A 267 -12.81 15.73 4.52
N ASN A 268 -13.08 14.75 5.39
CA ASN A 268 -14.25 14.70 6.26
C ASN A 268 -13.98 15.20 7.70
N ASN A 269 -12.79 15.74 7.98
CA ASN A 269 -12.39 16.20 9.32
C ASN A 269 -12.87 17.63 9.60
N VAL A 270 -14.15 17.88 9.37
CA VAL A 270 -14.81 19.15 9.74
C VAL A 270 -15.23 19.11 11.22
N PRO A 271 -15.23 20.24 11.95
CA PRO A 271 -15.50 20.27 13.39
C PRO A 271 -16.77 19.52 13.83
N GLN A 272 -17.86 19.63 13.06
CA GLN A 272 -19.11 18.93 13.34
C GLN A 272 -18.97 17.40 13.29
N ASN A 273 -18.15 16.87 12.38
CA ASN A 273 -17.93 15.43 12.22
C ASN A 273 -16.96 14.89 13.27
N ILE A 274 -16.01 15.72 13.72
CA ILE A 274 -15.11 15.38 14.82
C ILE A 274 -15.86 15.31 16.14
N ILE A 275 -16.71 16.30 16.44
CA ILE A 275 -17.51 16.35 17.67
C ILE A 275 -18.51 15.19 17.74
N THR A 276 -19.01 14.72 16.61
CA THR A 276 -19.87 13.52 16.52
C THR A 276 -19.08 12.22 16.33
N MET A 277 -17.75 12.31 16.32
CA MET A 277 -16.77 11.20 16.22
C MET A 277 -16.80 10.39 14.93
N VAL A 278 -17.45 10.84 13.87
CA VAL A 278 -17.52 10.11 12.59
C VAL A 278 -16.58 10.65 11.51
N ALA A 279 -15.72 11.62 11.86
CA ALA A 279 -14.72 12.18 10.94
C ALA A 279 -13.78 11.08 10.41
N ASN A 280 -14.05 10.65 9.18
CA ASN A 280 -13.30 9.63 8.44
C ASN A 280 -13.48 9.87 6.94
N TRP A 281 -12.39 9.77 6.17
CA TRP A 281 -12.39 9.94 4.72
C TRP A 281 -13.30 8.95 3.98
N ALA A 282 -13.56 7.78 4.57
CA ALA A 282 -14.35 6.71 3.96
C ALA A 282 -15.87 6.84 4.25
N TRP A 283 -16.32 7.89 4.97
CA TRP A 283 -17.73 8.02 5.37
C TRP A 283 -18.72 7.95 4.20
N PHE A 284 -18.34 8.51 3.05
CA PHE A 284 -19.14 8.51 1.82
C PHE A 284 -18.72 7.40 0.83
N ARG A 285 -18.02 6.37 1.31
CA ARG A 285 -17.54 5.24 0.52
C ARG A 285 -18.22 3.95 1.00
N PRO A 286 -19.34 3.53 0.38
CA PRO A 286 -20.12 2.40 0.87
C PRO A 286 -19.36 1.07 0.80
N GLN A 287 -18.31 0.97 -0.03
CA GLN A 287 -17.40 -0.18 -0.04
C GLN A 287 -16.62 -0.36 1.27
N TYR A 288 -16.45 0.70 2.07
CA TYR A 288 -15.78 0.63 3.37
C TYR A 288 -16.76 0.73 4.54
N LEU A 289 -17.78 1.59 4.43
CA LEU A 289 -18.75 1.89 5.50
C LEU A 289 -20.20 1.84 4.95
N PRO A 290 -20.75 0.66 4.62
CA PRO A 290 -22.04 0.54 3.94
C PRO A 290 -23.22 1.08 4.77
N PHE A 291 -23.13 1.02 6.11
CA PHE A 291 -24.15 1.53 7.02
C PHE A 291 -24.19 3.07 7.14
N ALA A 292 -23.21 3.80 6.59
CA ALA A 292 -23.11 5.25 6.79
C ALA A 292 -24.31 6.01 6.21
N ALA A 293 -24.81 5.57 5.05
CA ALA A 293 -25.99 6.16 4.41
C ALA A 293 -27.25 6.05 5.28
N ASP A 294 -27.40 4.97 6.05
CA ASP A 294 -28.52 4.83 6.98
C ASP A 294 -28.40 5.79 8.16
N LEU A 295 -27.19 6.01 8.67
CA LEU A 295 -26.93 6.94 9.77
C LEU A 295 -27.04 8.42 9.38
N ASP A 296 -27.02 8.73 8.08
CA ASP A 296 -27.24 10.08 7.56
C ASP A 296 -28.74 10.39 7.30
N ARG A 297 -29.65 9.47 7.60
CA ARG A 297 -31.10 9.77 7.57
C ARG A 297 -31.47 10.80 8.66
N PRO A 298 -32.48 11.66 8.44
CA PRO A 298 -32.74 12.83 9.31
C PRO A 298 -32.88 12.51 10.80
N TRP A 299 -33.61 11.45 11.18
CA TRP A 299 -33.80 11.06 12.58
C TRP A 299 -32.50 10.61 13.26
N TRP A 300 -31.60 9.92 12.54
CA TRP A 300 -30.31 9.51 13.06
C TRP A 300 -29.36 10.70 13.21
N LEU A 301 -29.40 11.66 12.29
CA LEU A 301 -28.67 12.93 12.43
C LEU A 301 -29.05 13.66 13.73
N TRP A 302 -30.34 13.78 14.06
CA TRP A 302 -30.74 14.39 15.33
C TRP A 302 -30.15 13.65 16.54
N ILE A 303 -30.26 12.32 16.58
CA ILE A 303 -29.72 11.49 17.67
C ILE A 303 -28.18 11.64 17.77
N ARG A 304 -27.49 11.68 16.64
CA ARG A 304 -26.04 11.89 16.54
C ARG A 304 -25.59 13.18 17.21
N TYR A 305 -26.31 14.27 17.03
CA TYR A 305 -25.99 15.58 17.64
C TYR A 305 -26.46 15.73 19.09
N LEU A 306 -27.42 14.93 19.56
CA LEU A 306 -27.84 14.93 20.96
C LEU A 306 -26.73 14.46 21.91
N LEU A 307 -25.90 13.49 21.50
CA LEU A 307 -24.77 13.00 22.30
C LEU A 307 -23.75 14.10 22.64
N PRO A 308 -23.16 14.83 21.67
CA PRO A 308 -22.28 15.94 21.99
C PRO A 308 -23.02 17.08 22.70
N ALA A 309 -24.29 17.35 22.40
CA ALA A 309 -25.06 18.34 23.16
C ALA A 309 -25.08 18.01 24.66
N LEU A 310 -25.31 16.75 25.04
CA LEU A 310 -25.23 16.30 26.44
C LEU A 310 -23.81 16.43 27.03
N VAL A 311 -22.76 16.23 26.24
CA VAL A 311 -21.37 16.45 26.65
C VAL A 311 -21.12 17.93 26.97
N PHE A 312 -21.55 18.85 26.11
CA PHE A 312 -21.42 20.29 26.34
C PHE A 312 -22.34 20.83 27.45
N LEU A 313 -23.46 20.14 27.74
CA LEU A 313 -24.31 20.43 28.90
C LEU A 313 -23.73 19.92 30.22
N ALA A 314 -22.75 19.00 30.20
CA ALA A 314 -22.22 18.38 31.40
C ALA A 314 -21.67 19.36 32.46
N PRO A 315 -20.95 20.46 32.13
CA PRO A 315 -20.51 21.46 33.12
C PRO A 315 -21.69 22.14 33.83
N LEU A 316 -22.79 22.39 33.09
CA LEU A 316 -24.01 22.96 33.64
C LEU A 316 -24.72 21.98 34.56
N LEU A 317 -24.64 20.67 34.29
CA LEU A 317 -25.24 19.59 35.09
C LEU A 317 -24.36 19.14 36.28
N ALA A 318 -23.04 19.36 36.19
CA ALA A 318 -22.06 18.86 37.14
C ALA A 318 -22.34 19.31 38.58
N PRO A 319 -22.15 18.43 39.58
CA PRO A 319 -22.15 18.84 40.98
C PRO A 319 -20.96 19.79 41.23
N ARG A 320 -21.07 20.70 42.21
CA ARG A 320 -20.03 21.72 42.49
C ARG A 320 -18.61 21.14 42.57
N ARG A 321 -18.46 19.96 43.17
CA ARG A 321 -17.17 19.25 43.32
C ARG A 321 -16.53 18.82 41.99
N LEU A 322 -17.31 18.68 40.91
CA LEU A 322 -16.85 18.21 39.59
C LEU A 322 -16.91 19.30 38.51
N ARG A 323 -17.37 20.52 38.81
CA ARG A 323 -17.46 21.60 37.80
C ARG A 323 -16.11 21.93 37.19
N ARG A 324 -15.05 22.04 37.99
CA ARG A 324 -13.68 22.28 37.50
C ARG A 324 -13.21 21.17 36.57
N VAL A 325 -13.55 19.91 36.89
CA VAL A 325 -13.27 18.75 36.02
C VAL A 325 -13.99 18.90 34.69
N ALA A 326 -15.29 19.19 34.73
CA ALA A 326 -16.10 19.34 33.53
C ALA A 326 -15.59 20.47 32.61
N PHE A 327 -15.29 21.66 33.16
CA PHE A 327 -14.71 22.75 32.37
C PHE A 327 -13.33 22.41 31.80
N GLY A 328 -12.44 21.82 32.60
CA GLY A 328 -11.11 21.42 32.12
C GLY A 328 -11.17 20.39 30.99
N LEU A 329 -12.09 19.42 31.08
CA LEU A 329 -12.32 18.44 30.00
C LEU A 329 -12.90 19.09 28.74
N ILE A 330 -13.82 20.05 28.87
CA ILE A 330 -14.35 20.81 27.71
C ILE A 330 -13.24 21.62 27.04
N THR A 331 -12.36 22.28 27.80
CA THR A 331 -11.21 22.98 27.22
C THR A 331 -10.32 22.05 26.40
N LEU A 332 -10.03 20.84 26.92
CA LEU A 332 -9.25 19.85 26.17
C LEU A 332 -10.00 19.36 24.94
N VAL A 333 -11.31 19.10 25.03
CA VAL A 333 -12.14 18.74 23.86
C VAL A 333 -11.98 19.78 22.75
N LEU A 334 -12.09 21.07 23.06
CA LEU A 334 -11.96 22.14 22.06
C LEU A 334 -10.56 22.16 21.41
N VAL A 335 -9.50 21.99 22.20
CA VAL A 335 -8.12 21.89 21.69
C VAL A 335 -7.95 20.68 20.76
N PHE A 336 -8.42 19.50 21.16
CA PHE A 336 -8.26 18.30 20.35
C PHE A 336 -9.17 18.28 19.12
N VAL A 337 -10.34 18.92 19.16
CA VAL A 337 -11.16 19.16 17.96
C VAL A 337 -10.41 20.04 16.96
N PHE A 338 -9.77 21.11 17.44
CA PHE A 338 -8.96 22.00 16.62
C PHE A 338 -7.72 21.34 16.00
N LEU A 339 -7.06 20.43 16.72
CA LEU A 339 -5.94 19.67 16.16
C LEU A 339 -6.42 18.55 15.23
N ALA A 340 -7.54 17.89 15.55
CA ALA A 340 -8.10 16.78 14.78
C ALA A 340 -8.64 17.19 13.40
N LYS A 341 -8.97 18.47 13.17
CA LYS A 341 -9.38 18.97 11.84
C LYS A 341 -8.26 18.99 10.81
N GLY A 342 -7.00 18.93 11.24
CA GLY A 342 -5.85 19.05 10.33
C GLY A 342 -5.93 20.33 9.49
N LEU A 343 -5.78 20.19 8.18
CA LEU A 343 -5.76 21.28 7.20
C LEU A 343 -7.16 21.79 6.82
N ARG A 344 -8.25 21.34 7.47
CA ARG A 344 -9.60 21.85 7.20
C ARG A 344 -9.83 23.23 7.87
N PRO A 345 -10.64 24.12 7.28
CA PRO A 345 -11.04 25.38 7.92
C PRO A 345 -11.83 25.17 9.23
N PRO A 346 -11.86 26.17 10.14
CA PRO A 346 -11.13 27.45 10.13
C PRO A 346 -9.67 27.30 10.59
N PHE A 347 -8.82 28.31 10.33
CA PHE A 347 -7.40 28.37 10.76
C PHE A 347 -6.57 27.14 10.32
N SER A 348 -6.60 26.80 9.03
CA SER A 348 -5.69 25.80 8.43
C SER A 348 -4.22 26.16 8.64
N GLU A 349 -3.89 27.44 8.53
CA GLU A 349 -2.51 27.97 8.59
C GLU A 349 -1.77 27.62 9.88
N ILE A 350 -2.47 27.59 11.02
CA ILE A 350 -1.86 27.21 12.30
C ILE A 350 -1.45 25.74 12.28
N ASN A 351 -2.33 24.85 11.78
CA ASN A 351 -1.99 23.44 11.69
C ASN A 351 -0.92 23.20 10.63
N MET A 352 -0.94 23.92 9.51
CA MET A 352 0.12 23.88 8.50
C MET A 352 1.48 24.31 9.08
N PHE A 353 1.51 25.41 9.84
CA PHE A 353 2.71 25.86 10.53
C PHE A 353 3.26 24.79 11.46
N LEU A 354 2.40 24.12 12.25
CA LEU A 354 2.82 23.02 13.11
C LEU A 354 3.37 21.84 12.30
N TYR A 355 2.73 21.47 11.19
CA TYR A 355 3.22 20.40 10.32
C TYR A 355 4.62 20.68 9.74
N GLN A 356 4.90 21.93 9.39
CA GLN A 356 6.17 22.34 8.80
C GLN A 356 7.28 22.57 9.84
N HIS A 357 6.95 23.04 11.04
CA HIS A 357 7.95 23.53 12.00
C HIS A 357 8.00 22.78 13.33
N ALA A 358 6.93 22.12 13.76
CA ALA A 358 6.92 21.40 15.04
C ALA A 358 7.48 19.98 14.85
N PRO A 359 8.61 19.63 15.51
CA PRO A 359 9.22 18.31 15.34
C PRO A 359 8.23 17.18 15.65
N GLY A 360 8.11 16.23 14.72
CA GLY A 360 7.22 15.08 14.85
C GLY A 360 5.74 15.35 14.61
N PHE A 361 5.31 16.60 14.33
CA PHE A 361 3.90 16.89 14.08
C PHE A 361 3.38 16.28 12.76
N TRP A 362 4.28 16.00 11.80
CA TRP A 362 4.00 15.22 10.59
C TRP A 362 3.41 13.82 10.89
N LEU A 363 3.67 13.25 12.08
CA LEU A 363 3.08 11.99 12.54
C LEU A 363 1.54 12.07 12.65
N PHE A 364 0.97 13.28 12.73
CA PHE A 364 -0.47 13.53 12.77
C PHE A 364 -1.08 13.78 11.38
N ARG A 365 -0.52 13.22 10.31
CA ARG A 365 -1.09 13.35 8.95
C ARG A 365 -2.52 12.82 8.80
N GLU A 366 -2.91 11.85 9.63
CA GLU A 366 -4.31 11.41 9.85
C GLU A 366 -4.79 11.80 11.25
N PRO A 367 -5.01 13.09 11.53
CA PRO A 367 -5.07 13.60 12.90
C PRO A 367 -6.25 13.03 13.70
N MET A 368 -7.43 12.86 13.09
CA MET A 368 -8.58 12.26 13.76
C MET A 368 -8.32 10.83 14.25
N SER A 369 -7.54 10.03 13.51
CA SER A 369 -7.22 8.65 13.89
C SER A 369 -6.37 8.56 15.17
N LYS A 370 -5.53 9.58 15.41
CA LYS A 370 -4.53 9.58 16.48
C LYS A 370 -5.00 10.40 17.69
N LEU A 371 -5.75 11.47 17.46
CA LEU A 371 -6.25 12.38 18.49
C LEU A 371 -7.68 12.04 18.93
N GLY A 372 -8.49 11.42 18.06
CA GLY A 372 -9.88 11.03 18.36
C GLY A 372 -10.01 10.08 19.55
N GLN A 373 -8.99 9.24 19.79
CA GLN A 373 -8.94 8.39 20.98
C GLN A 373 -9.07 9.18 22.29
N LEU A 374 -8.47 10.37 22.39
CA LEU A 374 -8.53 11.20 23.59
C LEU A 374 -9.92 11.83 23.77
N LEU A 375 -10.57 12.19 22.66
CA LEU A 375 -11.94 12.70 22.68
C LEU A 375 -12.92 11.67 23.28
N ILE A 376 -12.75 10.37 23.00
CA ILE A 376 -13.59 9.31 23.60
C ILE A 376 -13.52 9.37 25.12
N LEU A 377 -12.31 9.47 25.69
CA LEU A 377 -12.09 9.49 27.14
C LEU A 377 -12.76 10.72 27.78
N PHE A 378 -12.62 11.88 27.16
CA PHE A 378 -13.18 13.13 27.69
C PHE A 378 -14.70 13.15 27.59
N PHE A 379 -15.26 12.73 26.45
CA PHE A 379 -16.71 12.65 26.24
C PHE A 379 -17.35 11.65 27.22
N ALA A 380 -16.77 10.45 27.35
CA ALA A 380 -17.27 9.44 28.29
C ALA A 380 -17.31 9.97 29.73
N THR A 381 -16.23 10.64 30.15
CA THR A 381 -16.13 11.19 31.50
C THR A 381 -17.11 12.34 31.71
N LEU A 382 -17.29 13.22 30.71
CA LEU A 382 -18.28 14.31 30.74
C LEU A 382 -19.71 13.77 30.81
N LEU A 383 -20.06 12.75 30.02
CA LEU A 383 -21.37 12.07 30.08
C LEU A 383 -21.61 11.48 31.47
N ALA A 384 -20.62 10.80 32.06
CA ALA A 384 -20.73 10.28 33.43
C ALA A 384 -20.95 11.40 34.47
N ILE A 385 -20.24 12.53 34.35
CA ILE A 385 -20.43 13.69 35.23
C ILE A 385 -21.84 14.28 35.05
N GLY A 386 -22.33 14.37 33.81
CA GLY A 386 -23.68 14.83 33.49
C GLY A 386 -24.76 13.93 34.10
N VAL A 387 -24.63 12.61 33.97
CA VAL A 387 -25.54 11.62 34.60
C VAL A 387 -25.48 11.72 36.13
N GLU A 388 -24.29 11.76 36.74
CA GLU A 388 -24.18 11.90 38.20
C GLU A 388 -24.80 13.20 38.70
N GLY A 389 -24.54 14.31 38.00
CA GLY A 389 -25.11 15.63 38.32
C GLY A 389 -26.64 15.66 38.21
N THR A 390 -27.19 15.08 37.15
CA THR A 390 -28.64 14.96 36.93
C THR A 390 -29.27 14.14 38.04
N VAL A 391 -28.76 12.93 38.32
CA VAL A 391 -29.29 12.07 39.40
C VAL A 391 -29.22 12.76 40.77
N LEU A 392 -28.14 13.50 41.06
CA LEU A 392 -28.02 14.24 42.31
C LEU A 392 -29.04 15.38 42.42
N ARG A 393 -29.26 16.15 41.35
CA ARG A 393 -30.27 17.23 41.32
C ARG A 393 -31.68 16.69 41.52
N LEU A 394 -31.99 15.58 40.86
CA LEU A 394 -33.28 14.91 40.99
C LEU A 394 -33.53 14.40 42.42
N ARG A 395 -32.48 14.01 43.14
CA ARG A 395 -32.57 13.62 44.57
C ARG A 395 -32.66 14.82 45.51
N SER A 396 -32.15 15.99 45.12
CA SER A 396 -32.15 17.21 45.94
C SER A 396 -33.37 18.11 45.74
N LEU A 397 -34.21 17.84 44.75
CA LEU A 397 -35.51 18.51 44.63
C LEU A 397 -36.31 18.21 45.91
N PRO A 398 -36.77 19.24 46.66
CA PRO A 398 -37.59 19.04 47.84
C PRO A 398 -38.82 18.20 47.47
N ARG A 399 -39.40 17.47 48.44
CA ARG A 399 -40.61 16.63 48.27
C ARG A 399 -41.73 17.39 47.53
N LEU A 400 -41.69 17.43 46.21
CA LEU A 400 -42.81 17.82 45.38
C LEU A 400 -43.86 16.76 45.66
N ARG A 401 -44.98 17.18 46.26
CA ARG A 401 -46.22 16.41 46.45
C ARG A 401 -46.87 16.11 45.08
N LEU A 402 -46.10 15.67 44.09
CA LEU A 402 -46.59 15.31 42.77
C LEU A 402 -46.60 13.78 42.64
N PRO A 403 -47.77 13.15 42.41
CA PRO A 403 -47.88 11.70 42.30
C PRO A 403 -47.19 11.15 41.04
N GLY A 404 -46.53 9.99 41.20
CA GLY A 404 -46.36 8.96 40.18
C GLY A 404 -45.46 9.26 38.97
N TRP A 405 -45.85 10.19 38.10
CA TRP A 405 -45.38 10.25 36.70
C TRP A 405 -44.23 11.25 36.45
N PRO A 406 -44.20 12.48 37.02
CA PRO A 406 -43.09 13.43 36.82
C PRO A 406 -41.77 12.92 37.40
N ARG A 407 -41.83 12.17 38.50
CA ARG A 407 -40.65 11.53 39.10
C ARG A 407 -40.14 10.37 38.24
N ARG A 408 -41.04 9.60 37.61
CA ARG A 408 -40.68 8.56 36.62
C ARG A 408 -40.07 9.18 35.37
N LEU A 409 -40.62 10.28 34.85
CA LEU A 409 -40.08 11.06 33.72
C LEU A 409 -38.68 11.64 34.03
N ALA A 410 -38.47 12.17 35.23
CA ALA A 410 -37.18 12.64 35.68
C ALA A 410 -36.12 11.52 35.79
N TYR A 411 -36.47 10.38 36.38
CA TYR A 411 -35.59 9.21 36.39
C TYR A 411 -35.33 8.69 34.96
N ALA A 412 -36.34 8.69 34.09
CA ALA A 412 -36.18 8.38 32.67
C ALA A 412 -35.18 9.33 31.98
N GLY A 413 -35.21 10.63 32.30
CA GLY A 413 -34.25 11.62 31.83
C GLY A 413 -32.78 11.30 32.17
N SER A 414 -32.51 10.64 33.32
CA SER A 414 -31.16 10.20 33.68
C SER A 414 -30.66 8.96 32.91
N VAL A 415 -31.57 8.25 32.26
CA VAL A 415 -31.30 7.07 31.41
C VAL A 415 -31.11 7.47 29.94
N VAL A 416 -31.61 8.65 29.52
CA VAL A 416 -31.47 9.18 28.15
C VAL A 416 -30.05 9.11 27.60
N PRO A 417 -28.98 9.53 28.31
CA PRO A 417 -27.63 9.42 27.79
C PRO A 417 -27.23 7.97 27.45
N LEU A 418 -27.62 7.01 28.29
CA LEU A 418 -27.37 5.59 28.02
C LEU A 418 -28.19 5.09 26.82
N LEU A 419 -29.46 5.48 26.71
CA LEU A 419 -30.29 5.11 25.55
C LEU A 419 -29.75 5.66 24.24
N LEU A 420 -29.27 6.92 24.22
CA LEU A 420 -28.69 7.52 23.02
C LEU A 420 -27.39 6.81 22.60
N VAL A 421 -26.57 6.42 23.58
CA VAL A 421 -25.35 5.62 23.37
C VAL A 421 -25.68 4.25 22.79
N LEU A 422 -26.78 3.63 23.23
CA LEU A 422 -27.27 2.36 22.70
C LEU A 422 -28.04 2.52 21.39
N ALA A 423 -28.59 3.68 21.07
CA ALA A 423 -29.41 3.86 19.88
C ALA A 423 -28.55 4.17 18.64
N TYR A 424 -27.70 5.21 18.72
CA TYR A 424 -27.05 5.76 17.54
C TYR A 424 -26.08 4.79 16.83
N PRO A 425 -25.08 4.21 17.51
CA PRO A 425 -24.09 3.39 16.83
C PRO A 425 -24.56 1.93 16.70
N TYR A 426 -25.80 1.71 16.25
CA TYR A 426 -26.39 0.37 16.12
C TYR A 426 -25.61 -0.63 15.25
N PRO A 427 -24.85 -0.21 14.21
CA PRO A 427 -24.01 -1.15 13.47
C PRO A 427 -22.97 -1.86 14.33
N LEU A 428 -22.54 -1.27 15.46
CA LEU A 428 -21.60 -1.93 16.37
C LEU A 428 -22.21 -3.16 17.05
N TYR A 429 -23.45 -3.08 17.56
CA TYR A 429 -24.03 -4.23 18.27
C TYR A 429 -24.91 -5.14 17.40
N THR A 430 -25.17 -4.74 16.15
CA THR A 430 -25.81 -5.61 15.14
C THR A 430 -24.81 -6.37 14.27
N GLY A 431 -23.52 -6.03 14.37
CA GLY A 431 -22.47 -6.62 13.53
C GLY A 431 -22.28 -5.95 12.17
N GLY A 432 -23.08 -4.94 11.81
CA GLY A 432 -22.99 -4.21 10.54
C GLY A 432 -21.66 -3.49 10.28
N VAL A 433 -20.79 -3.35 11.29
CA VAL A 433 -19.40 -2.90 11.14
C VAL A 433 -18.47 -3.95 10.52
N MET A 434 -18.89 -5.22 10.45
CA MET A 434 -18.22 -6.32 9.75
C MET A 434 -19.13 -6.81 8.60
N PRO A 435 -19.29 -6.03 7.53
CA PRO A 435 -20.27 -6.31 6.48
C PRO A 435 -19.89 -7.51 5.60
N ASP A 436 -20.87 -8.37 5.35
CA ASP A 436 -20.77 -9.44 4.35
C ASP A 436 -21.00 -8.93 2.92
N GLU A 437 -21.85 -7.91 2.77
CA GLU A 437 -22.19 -7.29 1.50
C GLU A 437 -21.57 -5.90 1.42
N ARG A 438 -20.69 -5.70 0.43
CA ARG A 438 -20.02 -4.41 0.19
C ARG A 438 -20.02 -4.12 -1.32
N PRO A 439 -20.38 -2.92 -1.76
CA PRO A 439 -20.21 -2.54 -3.16
C PRO A 439 -18.75 -2.72 -3.58
N THR A 440 -18.48 -3.40 -4.69
CA THR A 440 -17.13 -3.54 -5.29
C THR A 440 -16.05 -4.24 -4.45
N GLN A 441 -16.39 -4.79 -3.27
CA GLN A 441 -15.46 -5.53 -2.40
C GLN A 441 -16.12 -6.80 -1.86
N PRO A 442 -15.37 -7.87 -1.58
CA PRO A 442 -15.93 -9.12 -1.06
C PRO A 442 -16.35 -9.00 0.43
N SER A 443 -16.78 -10.08 1.09
CA SER A 443 -17.11 -10.06 2.54
C SER A 443 -15.91 -9.72 3.42
N THR A 444 -16.13 -9.17 4.62
CA THR A 444 -15.08 -9.11 5.68
C THR A 444 -14.90 -10.42 6.43
N HIS A 445 -15.84 -11.37 6.31
CA HIS A 445 -15.74 -12.72 6.86
C HIS A 445 -15.12 -13.65 5.83
N VAL A 446 -13.87 -14.03 6.10
CA VAL A 446 -12.99 -14.64 5.11
C VAL A 446 -12.59 -16.03 5.59
N ARG A 447 -12.67 -17.02 4.69
CA ARG A 447 -12.13 -18.36 4.90
C ARG A 447 -10.92 -18.55 4.01
N VAL A 448 -9.78 -18.88 4.61
CA VAL A 448 -8.57 -19.21 3.86
C VAL A 448 -8.75 -20.61 3.24
N PRO A 449 -8.61 -20.77 1.90
CA PRO A 449 -8.79 -22.05 1.23
C PRO A 449 -7.83 -23.14 1.71
N ASP A 450 -8.27 -24.39 1.72
CA ASP A 450 -7.47 -25.55 2.13
C ASP A 450 -6.20 -25.72 1.30
N VAL A 451 -6.23 -25.36 0.00
CA VAL A 451 -5.05 -25.40 -0.88
C VAL A 451 -3.85 -24.58 -0.34
N TRP A 452 -4.10 -23.48 0.38
CA TRP A 452 -3.03 -22.70 1.02
C TRP A 452 -2.46 -23.41 2.25
N TRP A 453 -3.30 -24.12 3.01
CA TRP A 453 -2.87 -24.92 4.15
C TRP A 453 -2.09 -26.15 3.71
N ASP A 454 -2.55 -26.83 2.66
CA ASP A 454 -1.90 -27.99 2.06
C ASP A 454 -0.55 -27.62 1.44
N MET A 455 -0.49 -26.48 0.73
CA MET A 455 0.78 -25.94 0.21
C MET A 455 1.78 -25.66 1.33
N ALA A 456 1.34 -25.02 2.43
CA ALA A 456 2.21 -24.77 3.58
C ALA A 456 2.67 -26.06 4.25
N ALA A 457 1.78 -27.04 4.44
CA ALA A 457 2.15 -28.35 4.98
C ALA A 457 3.14 -29.11 4.09
N HIS A 458 2.99 -29.02 2.76
CA HIS A 458 3.90 -29.63 1.81
C HIS A 458 5.30 -28.98 1.85
N ILE A 459 5.37 -27.64 1.88
CA ILE A 459 6.64 -26.91 1.97
C ILE A 459 7.33 -27.17 3.32
N ASP A 460 6.60 -27.04 4.42
CA ASP A 460 7.16 -27.16 5.78
C ASP A 460 7.57 -28.61 6.13
N ALA A 461 7.08 -29.62 5.40
CA ALA A 461 7.55 -30.99 5.56
C ALA A 461 9.00 -31.19 5.10
N ASP A 462 9.56 -30.25 4.34
CA ASP A 462 10.93 -30.26 3.86
C ASP A 462 11.82 -29.31 4.68
N GLU A 463 12.45 -29.83 5.72
CA GLU A 463 13.31 -29.06 6.64
C GLU A 463 14.58 -28.47 5.98
N ARG A 464 14.87 -28.80 4.71
CA ARG A 464 16.06 -28.29 4.03
C ARG A 464 15.96 -26.78 3.79
N PRO A 465 17.06 -26.02 3.94
CA PRO A 465 17.03 -24.56 3.89
C PRO A 465 16.64 -24.04 2.52
N GLY A 466 16.05 -22.84 2.49
CA GLY A 466 15.72 -22.11 1.27
C GLY A 466 14.43 -21.33 1.41
N LYS A 467 14.37 -20.19 0.71
CA LYS A 467 13.24 -19.26 0.75
C LYS A 467 12.17 -19.62 -0.27
N VAL A 468 10.97 -19.12 -0.05
CA VAL A 468 9.81 -19.29 -0.94
C VAL A 468 9.45 -17.94 -1.57
N LEU A 469 9.57 -17.81 -2.89
CA LEU A 469 9.07 -16.64 -3.62
C LEU A 469 7.61 -16.85 -4.01
N VAL A 470 6.77 -15.83 -3.85
CA VAL A 470 5.37 -15.84 -4.32
C VAL A 470 5.25 -14.93 -5.54
N LEU A 471 4.71 -15.47 -6.64
CA LEU A 471 4.46 -14.78 -7.90
C LEU A 471 2.98 -14.90 -8.31
N PRO A 472 2.39 -13.90 -9.00
CA PRO A 472 3.01 -12.63 -9.42
C PRO A 472 3.35 -11.73 -8.22
N LEU A 473 4.26 -10.78 -8.42
CA LEU A 473 4.55 -9.76 -7.42
C LEU A 473 3.33 -8.85 -7.24
N ASP A 474 3.02 -8.52 -5.99
CA ASP A 474 1.93 -7.60 -5.68
C ASP A 474 2.21 -6.21 -6.28
N ASP A 475 1.21 -5.62 -6.93
CA ASP A 475 1.22 -4.22 -7.37
C ASP A 475 0.86 -3.25 -6.23
N TYR A 476 0.17 -3.76 -5.21
CA TYR A 476 -0.18 -3.05 -3.98
C TYR A 476 -0.40 -4.05 -2.85
N TYR A 477 0.01 -3.72 -1.62
CA TYR A 477 0.00 -4.66 -0.49
C TYR A 477 -1.37 -5.29 -0.17
N GLN A 478 -2.47 -4.65 -0.59
CA GLN A 478 -3.80 -5.27 -0.53
C GLN A 478 -4.14 -5.93 -1.86
N MET A 479 -4.30 -7.25 -1.88
CA MET A 479 -4.58 -8.00 -3.11
C MET A 479 -6.02 -8.54 -3.16
N PRO A 480 -6.67 -8.49 -4.34
CA PRO A 480 -7.96 -9.13 -4.59
C PRO A 480 -7.80 -10.61 -4.96
N THR A 481 -8.60 -11.49 -4.35
CA THR A 481 -8.58 -12.94 -4.63
C THR A 481 -9.93 -13.47 -5.12
N THR A 482 -9.89 -14.54 -5.91
CA THR A 482 -11.08 -15.19 -6.50
C THR A 482 -11.96 -15.90 -5.46
N TRP A 483 -11.41 -16.20 -4.28
CA TRP A 483 -12.12 -16.84 -3.16
C TRP A 483 -12.71 -15.85 -2.15
N GLY A 484 -12.76 -14.55 -2.48
CA GLY A 484 -13.50 -13.56 -1.69
C GLY A 484 -12.70 -12.90 -0.57
N PHE A 485 -11.37 -12.79 -0.71
CA PHE A 485 -10.54 -11.94 0.15
C PHE A 485 -10.01 -10.72 -0.61
N PHE A 486 -10.07 -9.56 0.06
CA PHE A 486 -9.45 -8.31 -0.37
C PHE A 486 -8.80 -7.61 0.84
N GLY A 487 -7.47 -7.66 0.94
CA GLY A 487 -6.74 -7.07 2.06
C GLY A 487 -5.25 -7.38 2.02
N ALA A 488 -4.54 -6.98 3.08
CA ALA A 488 -3.09 -7.15 3.20
C ALA A 488 -2.68 -8.62 2.93
N ASP A 489 -1.94 -8.84 1.84
CA ASP A 489 -1.69 -10.19 1.30
C ASP A 489 -0.59 -10.94 2.06
N SER A 490 -0.85 -11.27 3.32
CA SER A 490 0.14 -11.93 4.18
C SER A 490 -0.06 -13.45 4.29
N ILE A 491 -1.01 -14.04 3.55
CA ILE A 491 -1.44 -15.44 3.75
C ILE A 491 -0.27 -16.42 3.71
N ALA A 492 0.59 -16.34 2.69
CA ALA A 492 1.78 -17.19 2.58
C ALA A 492 2.71 -17.05 3.80
N ASN A 493 3.07 -15.82 4.18
CA ASN A 493 3.94 -15.52 5.34
C ASN A 493 3.29 -15.91 6.70
N LEU A 494 1.96 -15.89 6.81
CA LEU A 494 1.27 -16.29 8.02
C LEU A 494 1.18 -17.82 8.18
N LEU A 495 1.29 -18.58 7.08
CA LEU A 495 1.12 -20.03 7.04
C LEU A 495 2.44 -20.80 6.97
N ILE A 496 3.36 -20.41 6.08
CA ILE A 496 4.60 -21.12 5.75
C ILE A 496 5.68 -20.76 6.77
N GLU A 497 6.37 -21.76 7.33
CA GLU A 497 7.44 -21.58 8.33
C GLU A 497 8.79 -21.23 7.70
N HIS A 498 8.99 -21.56 6.43
CA HIS A 498 10.12 -21.06 5.64
C HIS A 498 10.01 -19.54 5.39
N PRO A 499 11.15 -18.81 5.27
CA PRO A 499 11.10 -17.40 4.90
C PRO A 499 10.41 -17.18 3.55
N VAL A 500 9.39 -16.32 3.55
CA VAL A 500 8.59 -16.00 2.36
C VAL A 500 9.00 -14.65 1.80
N VAL A 501 9.30 -14.63 0.50
CA VAL A 501 9.55 -13.44 -0.30
C VAL A 501 8.25 -13.04 -1.00
N ALA A 502 7.62 -12.00 -0.47
CA ALA A 502 6.39 -11.41 -1.01
C ALA A 502 6.41 -9.89 -0.77
N PRO A 503 7.02 -9.10 -1.67
CA PRO A 503 7.08 -7.65 -1.55
C PRO A 503 5.70 -7.04 -1.32
N LYS A 504 5.62 -5.97 -0.52
CA LYS A 504 4.35 -5.29 -0.17
C LYS A 504 4.38 -3.80 -0.54
N PRO A 505 4.26 -3.45 -1.84
CA PRO A 505 4.25 -2.05 -2.27
C PRO A 505 3.14 -1.24 -1.60
N GLY A 506 3.44 0.01 -1.24
CA GLY A 506 2.52 0.87 -0.48
C GLY A 506 2.41 0.54 1.02
N GLY A 507 3.05 -0.55 1.49
CA GLY A 507 3.22 -0.84 2.91
C GLY A 507 4.19 0.12 3.61
N TYR A 508 4.25 0.06 4.96
CA TYR A 508 5.16 0.92 5.75
C TYR A 508 6.64 0.58 5.57
N PHE A 509 6.92 -0.71 5.38
CA PHE A 509 8.27 -1.26 5.27
C PHE A 509 8.38 -2.09 3.99
N GLY A 510 9.59 -2.16 3.43
CA GLY A 510 9.91 -2.95 2.26
C GLY A 510 11.26 -3.65 2.39
N ASP A 511 11.63 -4.37 1.33
CA ASP A 511 12.94 -4.97 1.19
C ASP A 511 14.02 -3.91 0.91
N VAL A 512 15.28 -4.26 1.15
CA VAL A 512 16.41 -3.39 0.77
C VAL A 512 16.51 -3.30 -0.76
N PRO A 513 16.99 -2.17 -1.31
CA PRO A 513 16.95 -1.91 -2.75
C PRO A 513 17.60 -3.01 -3.62
N GLY A 514 18.76 -3.54 -3.20
CA GLY A 514 19.46 -4.63 -3.91
C GLY A 514 18.59 -5.88 -4.06
N PHE A 515 18.05 -6.37 -2.95
CA PHE A 515 17.16 -7.54 -2.95
C PHE A 515 15.87 -7.30 -3.74
N GLY A 516 15.26 -6.11 -3.58
CA GLY A 516 14.08 -5.74 -4.34
C GLY A 516 14.33 -5.76 -5.86
N ALA A 517 15.48 -5.24 -6.30
CA ALA A 517 15.88 -5.28 -7.70
C ALA A 517 16.07 -6.71 -8.22
N ASP A 518 16.70 -7.60 -7.44
CA ASP A 518 16.87 -9.01 -7.81
C ASP A 518 15.50 -9.72 -7.96
N VAL A 519 14.57 -9.48 -7.04
CA VAL A 519 13.21 -10.06 -7.08
C VAL A 519 12.42 -9.55 -8.29
N HIS A 520 12.45 -8.25 -8.57
CA HIS A 520 11.81 -7.67 -9.76
C HIS A 520 12.47 -8.15 -11.06
N ALA A 521 13.78 -8.39 -11.06
CA ALA A 521 14.50 -8.95 -12.20
C ALA A 521 14.06 -10.38 -12.51
N VAL A 522 13.71 -11.20 -11.50
CA VAL A 522 13.14 -12.54 -11.72
C VAL A 522 11.81 -12.44 -12.49
N GLU A 523 10.85 -11.65 -12.02
CA GLU A 523 9.55 -11.52 -12.70
C GLU A 523 9.69 -10.89 -14.09
N THR A 524 10.56 -9.88 -14.22
CA THR A 524 10.84 -9.22 -15.51
C THR A 524 11.42 -10.22 -16.52
N ALA A 525 12.40 -11.03 -16.11
CA ALA A 525 13.02 -12.06 -16.94
C ALA A 525 11.98 -13.12 -17.38
N LEU A 526 11.11 -13.55 -16.47
CA LEU A 526 10.01 -14.47 -16.76
C LEU A 526 9.02 -13.90 -17.76
N LEU A 527 8.59 -12.65 -17.62
CA LEU A 527 7.65 -12.01 -18.55
C LEU A 527 8.30 -11.73 -19.91
N ALA A 528 9.56 -11.31 -19.92
CA ALA A 528 10.28 -10.99 -21.15
C ALA A 528 10.74 -12.22 -21.93
N GLY A 529 10.76 -13.42 -21.32
CA GLY A 529 11.28 -14.64 -21.94
C GLY A 529 12.81 -14.78 -21.90
N ASP A 530 13.50 -13.95 -21.11
CA ASP A 530 14.93 -14.09 -20.83
C ASP A 530 15.10 -15.08 -19.66
N LEU A 531 14.90 -16.38 -19.93
CA LEU A 531 14.81 -17.40 -18.87
C LEU A 531 16.18 -17.83 -18.30
N ALA A 532 17.28 -17.54 -19.01
CA ALA A 532 18.64 -17.91 -18.60
C ALA A 532 19.10 -17.29 -17.26
N PRO A 533 18.85 -16.00 -16.95
CA PRO A 533 19.18 -15.41 -15.66
C PRO A 533 18.33 -15.91 -14.49
N VAL A 534 17.14 -16.48 -14.71
CA VAL A 534 16.18 -16.77 -13.62
C VAL A 534 16.78 -17.68 -12.53
N PRO A 535 17.41 -18.84 -12.83
CA PRO A 535 17.98 -19.68 -11.78
C PRO A 535 19.12 -19.00 -11.00
N LYS A 536 19.92 -18.16 -11.68
CA LYS A 536 21.03 -17.41 -11.08
C LYS A 536 20.50 -16.35 -10.11
N LEU A 537 19.44 -15.64 -10.50
CA LEU A 537 18.76 -14.65 -9.67
C LEU A 537 18.08 -15.29 -8.47
N LEU A 538 17.34 -16.41 -8.66
CA LEU A 538 16.72 -17.17 -7.57
C LEU A 538 17.76 -17.64 -6.54
N ASP A 539 18.89 -18.16 -7.01
CA ASP A 539 20.01 -18.52 -6.15
C ASP A 539 20.57 -17.30 -5.40
N ALA A 540 20.76 -16.17 -6.08
CA ALA A 540 21.28 -14.94 -5.49
C ALA A 540 20.34 -14.32 -4.43
N ILE A 541 19.02 -14.56 -4.49
CA ILE A 541 18.07 -14.14 -3.44
C ILE A 541 17.87 -15.20 -2.35
N GLY A 542 18.47 -16.37 -2.51
CA GLY A 542 18.36 -17.51 -1.59
C GLY A 542 17.06 -18.30 -1.72
N VAL A 543 16.34 -18.14 -2.84
CA VAL A 543 15.09 -18.85 -3.12
C VAL A 543 15.37 -20.22 -3.71
N SER A 544 14.72 -21.24 -3.17
CA SER A 544 14.73 -22.61 -3.72
C SER A 544 13.36 -23.08 -4.16
N ARG A 545 12.30 -22.33 -3.83
CA ARG A 545 10.91 -22.67 -4.12
C ARG A 545 10.17 -21.43 -4.62
N VAL A 546 9.39 -21.58 -5.69
CA VAL A 546 8.57 -20.51 -6.26
C VAL A 546 7.13 -20.97 -6.29
N ILE A 547 6.23 -20.24 -5.62
CA ILE A 547 4.79 -20.39 -5.74
C ILE A 547 4.32 -19.47 -6.86
N VAL A 548 3.72 -20.02 -7.92
CA VAL A 548 2.91 -19.25 -8.88
C VAL A 548 1.44 -19.43 -8.49
N ARG A 549 0.78 -18.35 -8.06
CA ARG A 549 -0.61 -18.37 -7.60
C ARG A 549 -1.56 -17.92 -8.71
N HIS A 550 -2.65 -18.65 -8.88
CA HIS A 550 -3.70 -18.40 -9.89
C HIS A 550 -5.03 -17.94 -9.26
N ASP A 551 -5.00 -17.54 -7.99
CA ASP A 551 -6.18 -17.16 -7.20
C ASP A 551 -6.41 -15.65 -7.11
N LEU A 552 -5.74 -14.83 -7.94
CA LEU A 552 -5.92 -13.37 -7.99
C LEU A 552 -7.00 -12.95 -8.99
N VAL A 553 -7.73 -11.87 -8.69
CA VAL A 553 -8.74 -11.31 -9.62
C VAL A 553 -8.07 -10.36 -10.61
N ARG A 554 -8.03 -10.74 -11.90
CA ARG A 554 -7.51 -9.92 -13.00
C ARG A 554 -8.53 -8.89 -13.49
N GLY A 555 -8.03 -7.85 -14.17
CA GLY A 555 -8.87 -6.86 -14.87
C GLY A 555 -9.60 -5.88 -13.95
N LEU A 556 -9.23 -5.80 -12.67
CA LEU A 556 -9.77 -4.78 -11.77
C LEU A 556 -9.16 -3.40 -12.11
N PRO A 557 -9.97 -2.32 -12.14
CA PRO A 557 -9.46 -0.98 -12.41
C PRO A 557 -8.33 -0.59 -11.45
N ASN A 558 -7.27 0.03 -11.99
CA ASN A 558 -6.06 0.43 -11.24
C ASN A 558 -5.26 -0.70 -10.59
N ARG A 559 -5.43 -1.95 -11.03
CA ARG A 559 -4.60 -3.08 -10.62
C ARG A 559 -3.75 -3.60 -11.78
N TYR A 560 -2.44 -3.66 -11.58
CA TYR A 560 -1.44 -3.95 -12.61
C TYR A 560 -0.37 -4.91 -12.08
N PHE A 561 -0.73 -6.17 -11.93
CA PHE A 561 0.20 -7.26 -11.63
C PHE A 561 0.34 -8.19 -12.84
N ALA A 562 1.44 -8.94 -12.90
CA ALA A 562 1.76 -9.84 -13.99
C ALA A 562 0.68 -10.94 -14.21
N ASP A 563 0.47 -11.36 -15.46
CA ASP A 563 -0.44 -12.49 -15.74
C ASP A 563 0.17 -13.79 -15.23
N ASP A 564 -0.47 -14.36 -14.22
CA ASP A 564 -0.13 -15.61 -13.55
C ASP A 564 0.02 -16.78 -14.53
N ARG A 565 -0.76 -16.82 -15.61
CA ARG A 565 -0.66 -17.88 -16.63
C ARG A 565 0.64 -17.78 -17.43
N ILE A 566 1.06 -16.55 -17.76
CA ILE A 566 2.34 -16.31 -18.46
C ILE A 566 3.48 -16.71 -17.55
N LEU A 567 3.41 -16.37 -16.26
CA LEU A 567 4.43 -16.76 -15.28
C LEU A 567 4.52 -18.28 -15.11
N GLY A 568 3.39 -18.99 -14.98
CA GLY A 568 3.38 -20.46 -14.90
C GLY A 568 3.96 -21.12 -16.16
N ALA A 569 3.57 -20.64 -17.35
CA ALA A 569 4.11 -21.12 -18.62
C ALA A 569 5.61 -20.84 -18.77
N ALA A 570 6.08 -19.65 -18.37
CA ALA A 570 7.49 -19.31 -18.35
C ALA A 570 8.27 -20.20 -17.38
N MET A 571 7.75 -20.38 -16.15
CA MET A 571 8.39 -21.20 -15.12
C MET A 571 8.61 -22.65 -15.56
N SER A 572 7.65 -23.23 -16.28
CA SER A 572 7.78 -24.59 -16.84
C SER A 572 8.95 -24.77 -17.82
N ARG A 573 9.52 -23.68 -18.33
CA ARG A 573 10.67 -23.67 -19.26
C ARG A 573 11.95 -23.16 -18.63
N VAL A 574 11.93 -22.75 -17.35
CA VAL A 574 13.13 -22.27 -16.67
C VAL A 574 14.09 -23.45 -16.45
N PRO A 575 15.37 -23.33 -16.83
CA PRO A 575 16.34 -24.39 -16.61
C PRO A 575 16.46 -24.77 -15.13
N GLY A 576 16.35 -26.06 -14.82
CA GLY A 576 16.48 -26.59 -13.46
C GLY A 576 15.26 -26.38 -12.55
N GLY A 577 14.15 -25.86 -13.08
CA GLY A 577 12.87 -25.79 -12.36
C GLY A 577 12.08 -27.10 -12.48
N GLU A 578 11.68 -27.67 -11.34
CA GLU A 578 10.83 -28.87 -11.26
C GLU A 578 9.46 -28.50 -10.68
N LEU A 579 8.37 -28.86 -11.37
CA LEU A 579 7.01 -28.66 -10.86
C LEU A 579 6.68 -29.76 -9.83
N ALA A 580 6.66 -29.40 -8.55
CA ALA A 580 6.40 -30.31 -7.44
C ALA A 580 4.90 -30.40 -7.08
N VAL A 581 4.16 -29.31 -7.23
CA VAL A 581 2.71 -29.26 -7.01
C VAL A 581 2.08 -28.48 -8.15
N ASP A 582 1.02 -29.01 -8.74
CA ASP A 582 0.23 -28.35 -9.79
C ASP A 582 -1.20 -28.07 -9.29
N GLY A 583 -1.87 -27.07 -9.88
CA GLY A 583 -3.21 -26.64 -9.51
C GLY A 583 -3.33 -25.12 -9.37
N THR A 584 -4.25 -24.65 -8.51
CA THR A 584 -4.46 -23.21 -8.26
C THR A 584 -3.22 -22.52 -7.69
N LEU A 585 -2.39 -23.26 -6.96
CA LEU A 585 -1.07 -22.84 -6.52
C LEU A 585 -0.06 -23.83 -7.10
N GLN A 586 0.78 -23.38 -8.02
CA GLN A 586 1.87 -24.19 -8.57
C GLN A 586 3.13 -23.99 -7.71
N LEU A 587 3.81 -25.08 -7.34
CA LEU A 587 5.09 -25.03 -6.63
C LEU A 587 6.21 -25.53 -7.53
N PHE A 588 7.12 -24.63 -7.90
CA PHE A 588 8.36 -24.97 -8.59
C PHE A 588 9.51 -25.07 -7.60
N GLN A 589 10.33 -26.11 -7.72
CA GLN A 589 11.52 -26.34 -6.91
C GLN A 589 12.80 -26.18 -7.76
N PHE A 590 13.83 -25.62 -7.14
CA PHE A 590 15.15 -25.44 -7.72
C PHE A 590 16.20 -26.10 -6.83
N ASN A 591 17.25 -26.67 -7.44
CA ASN A 591 18.32 -27.35 -6.71
C ASN A 591 17.79 -28.41 -5.71
N GLY A 592 16.75 -29.17 -6.12
CA GLY A 592 16.09 -30.16 -5.28
C GLY A 592 15.35 -29.57 -4.06
N GLY A 593 14.95 -28.30 -4.11
CA GLY A 593 14.28 -27.58 -3.04
C GLY A 593 15.23 -26.91 -2.03
N VAL A 594 16.54 -26.91 -2.28
CA VAL A 594 17.55 -26.45 -1.31
C VAL A 594 18.27 -25.18 -1.77
N SER A 595 18.39 -24.21 -0.87
CA SER A 595 19.30 -23.09 -1.00
C SER A 595 19.96 -22.82 0.36
N PRO A 596 21.29 -22.97 0.48
CA PRO A 596 21.97 -22.82 1.76
C PRO A 596 21.93 -21.37 2.23
N THR A 597 21.64 -21.16 3.52
CA THR A 597 21.66 -19.83 4.16
C THR A 597 23.10 -19.32 4.28
N MET A 598 24.04 -20.17 4.70
CA MET A 598 25.47 -19.84 4.73
C MET A 598 26.12 -20.29 3.42
N ARG A 599 26.79 -19.35 2.74
CA ARG A 599 27.29 -19.53 1.37
C ARG A 599 28.75 -19.13 1.27
N THR A 600 29.49 -19.80 0.39
CA THR A 600 30.85 -19.43 0.01
C THR A 600 30.90 -19.03 -1.45
N TYR A 601 31.71 -18.02 -1.75
CA TYR A 601 31.97 -17.54 -3.09
C TYR A 601 33.46 -17.61 -3.37
N ASP A 602 33.80 -18.20 -4.52
CA ASP A 602 35.18 -18.40 -4.98
C ASP A 602 35.73 -17.14 -5.64
N ARG A 603 34.83 -16.21 -6.00
CA ARG A 603 35.13 -14.96 -6.67
C ARG A 603 34.19 -13.86 -6.19
N VAL A 604 34.74 -12.66 -5.99
CA VAL A 604 33.96 -11.45 -5.71
C VAL A 604 34.29 -10.40 -6.76
N LEU A 605 33.28 -9.91 -7.46
CA LEU A 605 33.40 -8.81 -8.41
C LEU A 605 33.10 -7.48 -7.72
N ASP A 606 33.82 -6.44 -8.09
CA ASP A 606 33.39 -5.08 -7.76
C ASP A 606 32.19 -4.70 -8.64
N ALA A 607 31.04 -4.40 -8.03
CA ALA A 607 29.83 -4.05 -8.75
C ALA A 607 29.38 -2.62 -8.45
N PRO A 608 28.67 -1.96 -9.38
CA PRO A 608 28.11 -0.64 -9.16
C PRO A 608 27.23 -0.57 -7.91
N ALA A 609 27.08 0.63 -7.37
CA ALA A 609 26.17 0.87 -6.26
C ALA A 609 24.68 0.76 -6.64
N ARG A 610 24.38 0.72 -7.94
CA ARG A 610 23.02 0.72 -8.49
C ARG A 610 22.40 -0.69 -8.40
N PRO A 611 21.23 -0.86 -7.73
CA PRO A 611 20.62 -2.17 -7.51
C PRO A 611 20.29 -2.98 -8.77
N ASP A 612 19.73 -2.33 -9.80
CA ASP A 612 19.38 -2.97 -11.08
C ASP A 612 20.62 -3.48 -11.83
N ALA A 613 21.71 -2.73 -11.78
CA ALA A 613 23.00 -3.15 -12.32
C ALA A 613 23.53 -4.39 -11.60
N GLY A 614 23.38 -4.44 -10.28
CA GLY A 614 23.70 -5.61 -9.47
C GLY A 614 22.92 -6.85 -9.93
N ALA A 615 21.60 -6.73 -10.04
CA ALA A 615 20.73 -7.81 -10.50
C ALA A 615 21.11 -8.29 -11.92
N ALA A 616 21.38 -7.37 -12.84
CA ALA A 616 21.78 -7.70 -14.21
C ALA A 616 23.13 -8.45 -14.27
N VAL A 617 24.10 -8.08 -13.41
CA VAL A 617 25.37 -8.80 -13.25
C VAL A 617 25.15 -10.20 -12.68
N LEU A 618 24.31 -10.33 -11.66
CA LEU A 618 23.97 -11.61 -11.03
C LEU A 618 23.27 -12.57 -12.01
N GLY A 619 22.39 -12.06 -12.86
CA GLY A 619 21.84 -12.82 -13.98
C GLY A 619 22.87 -13.24 -15.04
N THR A 620 24.09 -12.70 -15.00
CA THR A 620 25.17 -12.96 -15.97
C THR A 620 26.22 -13.92 -15.46
N VAL A 621 26.60 -13.84 -14.18
CA VAL A 621 27.65 -14.70 -13.62
C VAL A 621 27.14 -16.07 -13.17
N ASP A 622 28.06 -16.97 -12.82
CA ASP A 622 27.72 -18.23 -12.15
C ASP A 622 27.40 -18.01 -10.66
N THR A 623 26.79 -19.02 -10.03
CA THR A 623 26.38 -18.98 -8.61
C THR A 623 27.56 -19.04 -7.63
N ARG A 624 28.80 -19.25 -8.11
CA ARG A 624 30.02 -19.23 -7.28
C ARG A 624 30.68 -17.85 -7.25
N THR A 625 30.17 -16.92 -8.05
CA THR A 625 30.64 -15.54 -8.14
C THR A 625 29.68 -14.62 -7.41
N ALA A 626 30.17 -13.93 -6.38
CA ALA A 626 29.43 -12.85 -5.73
C ALA A 626 29.78 -11.50 -6.36
N ILE A 627 28.90 -10.53 -6.15
CA ILE A 627 29.20 -9.12 -6.33
C ILE A 627 29.35 -8.44 -4.97
N ALA A 628 30.34 -7.58 -4.82
CA ALA A 628 30.43 -6.60 -3.75
C ALA A 628 29.95 -5.27 -4.31
N ALA A 629 28.68 -4.95 -4.07
CA ALA A 629 28.12 -3.68 -4.51
C ALA A 629 28.78 -2.53 -3.76
N ARG A 630 29.22 -1.51 -4.50
CA ARG A 630 29.69 -0.27 -3.89
C ARG A 630 28.55 0.37 -3.09
N LYS A 631 28.90 1.15 -2.07
CA LYS A 631 27.90 1.89 -1.30
C LYS A 631 27.29 2.97 -2.19
N ASP A 632 25.97 3.03 -2.24
CA ASP A 632 25.29 4.15 -2.88
C ASP A 632 25.47 5.42 -2.05
N THR A 633 26.08 6.43 -2.67
CA THR A 633 26.32 7.75 -2.08
C THR A 633 25.52 8.84 -2.79
N SER A 634 24.69 8.46 -3.77
CA SER A 634 23.85 9.39 -4.51
C SER A 634 22.82 10.02 -3.57
N PRO A 635 22.56 11.33 -3.68
CA PRO A 635 21.50 11.96 -2.92
C PRO A 635 20.14 11.35 -3.32
N VAL A 636 19.24 11.19 -2.34
CA VAL A 636 17.87 10.73 -2.62
C VAL A 636 17.19 11.75 -3.51
N ALA A 637 16.76 11.33 -4.71
CA ALA A 637 16.02 12.18 -5.62
C ALA A 637 14.65 12.57 -5.02
N LEU A 638 14.29 13.85 -5.09
CA LEU A 638 13.00 14.38 -4.61
C LEU A 638 11.87 14.23 -5.64
N SER A 639 12.23 13.86 -6.87
CA SER A 639 11.32 13.52 -7.95
C SER A 639 11.75 12.19 -8.60
N PRO A 640 10.81 11.47 -9.24
CA PRO A 640 11.14 10.27 -10.02
C PRO A 640 12.12 10.62 -11.14
N GLN A 641 13.17 9.81 -11.29
CA GLN A 641 14.20 9.94 -12.31
C GLN A 641 14.51 8.54 -12.89
N VAL A 642 14.88 8.48 -14.17
CA VAL A 642 15.34 7.24 -14.82
C VAL A 642 16.86 7.35 -14.96
N ASP A 643 17.59 6.58 -14.15
CA ASP A 643 19.05 6.56 -14.23
C ASP A 643 19.51 5.61 -15.35
N ASP A 644 19.59 6.14 -16.58
CA ASP A 644 20.13 5.42 -17.72
C ASP A 644 21.66 5.59 -17.89
N THR A 645 22.37 6.07 -16.86
CA THR A 645 23.81 6.26 -16.95
C THR A 645 24.55 4.93 -17.00
N VAL A 646 25.60 4.87 -17.82
CA VAL A 646 26.50 3.72 -17.83
C VAL A 646 27.30 3.69 -16.53
N THR A 647 27.32 2.54 -15.88
CA THR A 647 28.08 2.33 -14.64
C THR A 647 29.23 1.38 -14.91
N VAL A 648 30.44 1.82 -14.57
CA VAL A 648 31.69 1.08 -14.83
C VAL A 648 32.45 0.85 -13.53
N THR A 649 32.88 -0.39 -13.32
CA THR A 649 33.85 -0.81 -12.30
C THR A 649 35.01 -1.53 -13.01
N PRO A 650 36.09 -1.92 -12.30
CA PRO A 650 37.16 -2.72 -12.91
C PRO A 650 36.68 -4.06 -13.51
N ASP A 651 35.59 -4.61 -12.99
CA ASP A 651 35.07 -5.92 -13.39
C ASP A 651 33.80 -5.86 -14.23
N VAL A 652 33.03 -4.77 -14.16
CA VAL A 652 31.67 -4.70 -14.69
C VAL A 652 31.47 -3.41 -15.48
N VAL A 653 30.80 -3.55 -16.62
CA VAL A 653 30.09 -2.45 -17.28
C VAL A 653 28.61 -2.81 -17.29
N HIS A 654 27.75 -1.92 -16.81
CA HIS A 654 26.31 -2.04 -16.95
C HIS A 654 25.76 -0.78 -17.59
N TRP A 655 25.13 -0.95 -18.75
CA TRP A 655 24.50 0.12 -19.49
C TRP A 655 23.01 -0.22 -19.71
N PRO A 656 22.11 0.37 -18.90
CA PRO A 656 20.69 0.37 -19.24
C PRO A 656 20.54 1.24 -20.48
N VAL A 657 20.15 0.64 -21.60
CA VAL A 657 20.12 1.37 -22.87
C VAL A 657 19.01 2.44 -22.79
N PRO A 658 19.35 3.74 -22.95
CA PRO A 658 18.39 4.83 -22.79
C PRO A 658 17.43 4.93 -23.97
N ALA A 659 16.30 5.59 -23.75
CA ALA A 659 15.53 6.16 -24.84
C ALA A 659 16.25 7.41 -25.38
N VAL A 660 16.21 7.64 -26.69
CA VAL A 660 16.90 8.77 -27.34
C VAL A 660 15.96 9.58 -28.21
N ASP A 661 16.19 10.90 -28.30
CA ASP A 661 15.37 11.81 -29.11
C ASP A 661 15.56 11.60 -30.62
N SER A 662 16.73 11.12 -31.05
CA SER A 662 16.99 10.73 -32.43
C SER A 662 18.21 9.81 -32.52
N GLY A 663 18.35 9.10 -33.65
CA GLY A 663 19.51 8.25 -33.91
C GLY A 663 19.54 6.99 -33.05
N THR A 664 20.74 6.59 -32.65
CA THR A 664 21.03 5.33 -31.94
C THR A 664 21.64 5.61 -30.57
N PRO A 665 21.17 4.94 -29.49
CA PRO A 665 21.83 5.02 -28.20
C PRO A 665 23.32 4.66 -28.31
N THR A 666 24.17 5.54 -27.80
CA THR A 666 25.63 5.38 -27.82
C THR A 666 26.20 5.90 -26.50
N THR A 667 27.19 5.22 -25.96
CA THR A 667 27.94 5.66 -24.78
C THR A 667 29.40 5.22 -24.88
N THR A 668 30.28 5.89 -24.14
CA THR A 668 31.70 5.56 -24.07
C THR A 668 32.02 5.03 -22.68
N VAL A 669 32.78 3.95 -22.61
CA VAL A 669 33.18 3.31 -21.36
C VAL A 669 34.69 3.17 -21.30
N ASP A 670 35.28 3.51 -20.15
CA ASP A 670 36.71 3.36 -19.92
C ASP A 670 36.98 2.04 -19.18
N ILE A 671 37.59 1.09 -19.89
CA ILE A 671 37.96 -0.21 -19.36
C ILE A 671 39.32 -0.09 -18.68
N ALA A 672 39.36 -0.31 -17.36
CA ALA A 672 40.58 -0.20 -16.57
C ALA A 672 41.54 -1.39 -16.75
N THR A 673 41.01 -2.59 -17.06
CA THR A 673 41.80 -3.82 -17.15
C THR A 673 41.51 -4.55 -18.47
N ALA A 674 42.53 -4.66 -19.31
CA ALA A 674 42.42 -5.45 -20.53
C ALA A 674 42.09 -6.92 -20.22
N GLY A 675 41.25 -7.55 -21.03
CA GLY A 675 40.86 -8.93 -20.80
C GLY A 675 39.68 -9.40 -21.63
N ARG A 676 39.25 -10.63 -21.36
CA ARG A 676 38.04 -11.20 -21.93
C ARG A 676 36.84 -10.84 -21.05
N TYR A 677 35.74 -10.40 -21.64
CA TYR A 677 34.50 -10.05 -20.98
C TYR A 677 33.36 -10.90 -21.54
N THR A 678 32.45 -11.34 -20.67
CA THR A 678 31.13 -11.86 -21.05
C THR A 678 30.22 -10.67 -21.32
N LEU A 679 29.75 -10.53 -22.56
CA LEU A 679 28.68 -9.60 -22.90
C LEU A 679 27.35 -10.33 -22.90
N ALA A 680 26.40 -9.80 -22.15
CA ALA A 680 25.04 -10.27 -22.05
C ALA A 680 24.04 -9.14 -22.31
N GLN A 681 22.91 -9.47 -22.92
CA GLN A 681 21.73 -8.61 -22.96
C GLN A 681 20.76 -9.13 -21.90
N ARG A 682 20.37 -8.30 -20.94
CA ARG A 682 19.44 -8.66 -19.86
C ARG A 682 18.13 -7.91 -20.03
N ALA A 683 17.04 -8.64 -20.18
CA ALA A 683 15.76 -8.03 -20.52
C ALA A 683 15.22 -7.13 -19.40
N ARG A 684 14.75 -5.94 -19.77
CA ARG A 684 13.97 -4.98 -18.97
C ARG A 684 12.47 -5.06 -19.31
N ALA A 685 12.12 -5.55 -20.50
CA ALA A 685 10.76 -5.81 -20.96
C ALA A 685 10.78 -6.81 -22.13
N ALA A 686 9.59 -7.17 -22.66
CA ALA A 686 9.46 -8.05 -23.82
C ALA A 686 10.27 -7.56 -25.03
N ALA A 687 10.74 -8.49 -25.89
CA ALA A 687 11.47 -8.14 -27.10
C ALA A 687 10.54 -7.49 -28.12
N VAL A 688 11.03 -6.49 -28.86
CA VAL A 688 10.26 -5.81 -29.92
C VAL A 688 10.70 -6.34 -31.27
N LEU A 689 9.86 -7.14 -31.93
CA LEU A 689 10.22 -7.86 -33.16
C LEU A 689 9.47 -7.30 -34.37
N THR A 690 10.14 -7.30 -35.52
CA THR A 690 9.58 -6.92 -36.82
C THR A 690 9.14 -8.18 -37.57
N PRO A 691 7.85 -8.36 -37.88
CA PRO A 691 7.34 -9.49 -38.64
C PRO A 691 7.60 -9.33 -40.14
N ARG A 692 8.02 -10.41 -40.79
CA ARG A 692 8.23 -10.52 -42.24
C ARG A 692 7.78 -11.90 -42.73
N VAL A 693 6.96 -11.95 -43.78
CA VAL A 693 6.55 -13.21 -44.41
C VAL A 693 7.61 -13.69 -45.39
N ASP A 694 8.11 -14.92 -45.20
CA ASP A 694 8.89 -15.67 -46.18
C ASP A 694 7.99 -16.70 -46.86
N ALA A 695 7.37 -16.27 -47.96
CA ALA A 695 6.43 -17.09 -48.73
C ALA A 695 7.11 -18.31 -49.37
N ALA A 696 8.41 -18.23 -49.68
CA ALA A 696 9.14 -19.32 -50.33
C ALA A 696 9.35 -20.50 -49.38
N ARG A 697 9.55 -20.21 -48.09
CA ARG A 697 9.74 -21.23 -47.04
C ARG A 697 8.48 -21.51 -46.22
N SER A 698 7.37 -20.82 -46.49
CA SER A 698 6.15 -20.86 -45.67
C SER A 698 6.42 -20.57 -44.20
N LEU A 699 7.15 -19.46 -43.94
CA LEU A 699 7.49 -19.00 -42.59
C LEU A 699 7.08 -17.55 -42.38
N LEU A 700 6.68 -17.22 -41.16
CA LEU A 700 6.69 -15.87 -40.61
C LEU A 700 7.98 -15.72 -39.81
N LEU A 701 8.80 -14.76 -40.19
CA LEU A 701 10.06 -14.43 -39.53
C LEU A 701 9.83 -13.19 -38.66
N LEU A 702 10.18 -13.28 -37.39
CA LEU A 702 10.12 -12.19 -36.43
C LEU A 702 11.56 -11.82 -36.08
N GLU A 703 12.02 -10.70 -36.63
CA GLU A 703 13.41 -10.25 -36.60
C GLU A 703 13.56 -9.08 -35.60
N ASP A 704 14.52 -9.18 -34.69
CA ASP A 704 14.88 -8.07 -33.80
C ASP A 704 15.70 -7.05 -34.61
N PRO A 705 15.25 -5.79 -34.73
CA PRO A 705 15.96 -4.78 -35.51
C PRO A 705 17.25 -4.31 -34.82
N THR A 706 17.46 -4.65 -33.55
CA THR A 706 18.56 -4.12 -32.76
C THR A 706 19.83 -4.97 -32.86
N VAL A 707 20.98 -4.30 -32.88
CA VAL A 707 22.31 -4.92 -32.90
C VAL A 707 23.23 -4.19 -31.93
N VAL A 708 23.85 -4.94 -31.02
CA VAL A 708 24.85 -4.40 -30.10
C VAL A 708 26.21 -4.39 -30.77
N LYS A 709 26.85 -3.23 -30.77
CA LYS A 709 28.20 -3.01 -31.28
C LYS A 709 29.15 -2.55 -30.18
N VAL A 710 30.40 -2.99 -30.31
CA VAL A 710 31.54 -2.51 -29.53
C VAL A 710 32.60 -2.04 -30.51
N ASP A 711 33.03 -0.79 -30.39
CA ASP A 711 33.98 -0.13 -31.31
C ASP A 711 33.60 -0.32 -32.79
N GLY A 712 32.30 -0.14 -33.09
CA GLY A 712 31.73 -0.31 -34.44
C GLY A 712 31.54 -1.76 -34.92
N LYS A 713 32.07 -2.76 -34.21
CA LYS A 713 31.90 -4.19 -34.56
C LYS A 713 30.63 -4.76 -33.94
N ALA A 714 29.79 -5.41 -34.74
CA ALA A 714 28.61 -6.13 -34.25
C ALA A 714 29.03 -7.37 -33.43
N VAL A 715 28.59 -7.43 -32.17
CA VAL A 715 28.98 -8.49 -31.22
C VAL A 715 27.81 -9.33 -30.74
N SER A 716 26.60 -8.77 -30.62
CA SER A 716 25.42 -9.50 -30.13
C SER A 716 24.16 -9.09 -30.88
N ARG A 717 23.36 -10.08 -31.25
CA ARG A 717 22.06 -9.94 -31.94
C ARG A 717 21.14 -11.07 -31.48
N ARG A 718 19.85 -10.80 -31.35
CA ARG A 718 18.85 -11.84 -31.09
C ARG A 718 18.66 -12.74 -32.34
N PRO A 719 18.62 -14.07 -32.17
CA PRO A 719 18.26 -14.97 -33.26
C PRO A 719 16.84 -14.68 -33.80
N VAL A 720 16.62 -14.95 -35.09
CA VAL A 720 15.30 -14.80 -35.72
C VAL A 720 14.34 -15.86 -35.19
N LEU A 721 13.13 -15.45 -34.82
CA LEU A 721 12.05 -16.37 -34.48
C LEU A 721 11.28 -16.74 -35.75
N ALA A 722 11.27 -18.02 -36.10
CA ALA A 722 10.52 -18.54 -37.24
C ALA A 722 9.25 -19.26 -36.78
N VAL A 723 8.11 -18.85 -37.31
CA VAL A 723 6.80 -19.45 -37.07
C VAL A 723 6.28 -20.02 -38.39
N PRO A 724 5.94 -21.32 -38.49
CA PRO A 724 5.38 -21.89 -39.71
C PRO A 724 4.07 -21.20 -40.12
N THR A 725 3.87 -20.99 -41.42
CA THR A 725 2.59 -20.48 -41.95
C THR A 725 1.79 -21.60 -42.63
N PRO A 726 0.44 -21.54 -42.60
CA PRO A 726 -0.40 -22.53 -43.27
C PRO A 726 -0.21 -22.51 -44.79
N ALA A 727 -0.06 -23.69 -45.40
CA ALA A 727 0.10 -23.83 -46.83
C ALA A 727 -1.10 -23.25 -47.60
N GLY A 728 -0.83 -22.56 -48.72
CA GLY A 728 -1.86 -22.01 -49.61
C GLY A 728 -2.64 -20.82 -49.06
N ARG A 729 -2.30 -20.30 -47.86
CA ARG A 729 -2.96 -19.13 -47.26
C ARG A 729 -2.02 -17.92 -47.27
N LYS A 730 -2.46 -16.82 -47.88
CA LYS A 730 -1.72 -15.56 -47.86
C LYS A 730 -1.97 -14.82 -46.54
N ILE A 731 -0.97 -14.80 -45.67
CA ILE A 731 -1.02 -14.05 -44.40
C ILE A 731 -1.00 -12.55 -44.70
N LYS A 732 -1.89 -11.82 -44.04
CA LYS A 732 -2.20 -10.40 -44.27
C LYS A 732 -1.92 -9.55 -43.04
N ALA A 733 -2.09 -10.13 -41.86
CA ALA A 733 -1.84 -9.50 -40.58
C ALA A 733 -1.46 -10.57 -39.54
N ILE A 734 -0.93 -10.13 -38.40
CA ILE A 734 -0.78 -10.94 -37.20
C ILE A 734 -1.39 -10.21 -36.01
N SER A 735 -1.86 -10.96 -35.02
CA SER A 735 -2.35 -10.43 -33.77
C SER A 735 -1.58 -10.99 -32.58
N THR A 736 -1.16 -10.13 -31.66
CA THR A 736 -0.54 -10.47 -30.37
C THR A 736 -1.29 -9.78 -29.24
N GLY A 737 -1.99 -10.55 -28.40
CA GLY A 737 -2.94 -9.98 -27.44
C GLY A 737 -3.97 -9.06 -28.14
N GLY A 738 -4.14 -7.84 -27.64
CA GLY A 738 -5.03 -6.82 -28.23
C GLY A 738 -4.43 -6.04 -29.42
N ARG A 739 -3.18 -6.29 -29.81
CA ARG A 739 -2.51 -5.60 -30.91
C ARG A 739 -2.60 -6.43 -32.19
N THR A 740 -3.15 -5.86 -33.25
CA THR A 740 -3.12 -6.44 -34.60
C THR A 740 -2.26 -5.56 -35.51
N VAL A 741 -1.28 -6.15 -36.19
CA VAL A 741 -0.42 -5.46 -37.15
C VAL A 741 -0.56 -6.06 -38.55
N SER A 742 -0.65 -5.19 -39.55
CA SER A 742 -0.72 -5.61 -40.95
C SER A 742 0.65 -5.85 -41.56
N LEU A 743 0.74 -6.86 -42.43
CA LEU A 743 1.97 -7.24 -43.15
C LEU A 743 1.99 -6.81 -44.62
N ASP A 744 0.89 -6.23 -45.11
CA ASP A 744 0.65 -5.94 -46.54
C ASP A 744 0.32 -4.46 -46.83
N GLY A 745 0.60 -3.55 -45.90
CA GLY A 745 0.39 -2.10 -46.06
C GLY A 745 1.65 -1.35 -46.51
N ALA A 746 1.49 -0.18 -47.11
CA ALA A 746 2.59 0.68 -47.60
C ALA A 746 3.24 1.57 -46.51
N GLY A 747 3.18 1.17 -45.23
CA GLY A 747 3.61 1.97 -44.08
C GLY A 747 4.97 1.57 -43.49
N THR A 748 5.33 2.20 -42.36
CA THR A 748 6.46 1.80 -41.50
C THR A 748 6.35 0.34 -41.09
N ALA A 749 7.48 -0.36 -40.97
CA ALA A 749 7.51 -1.75 -40.53
C ALA A 749 6.90 -1.86 -39.11
N ALA A 750 5.70 -2.45 -39.03
CA ALA A 750 4.97 -2.54 -37.77
C ALA A 750 5.65 -3.55 -36.83
N THR A 751 5.94 -3.15 -35.60
CA THR A 751 6.58 -4.02 -34.61
C THR A 751 5.55 -4.68 -33.68
N VAL A 752 5.93 -5.82 -33.11
CA VAL A 752 5.16 -6.56 -32.11
C VAL A 752 6.02 -6.90 -30.90
N PRO A 753 5.59 -6.56 -29.68
CA PRO A 753 6.17 -7.10 -28.46
C PRO A 753 5.96 -8.62 -28.37
N VAL A 754 7.03 -9.37 -28.11
CA VAL A 754 7.03 -10.82 -27.91
C VAL A 754 7.80 -11.15 -26.64
N GLY A 755 7.08 -11.55 -25.60
CA GLY A 755 7.60 -12.05 -24.32
C GLY A 755 7.32 -13.55 -24.15
N SER A 756 7.38 -14.04 -22.91
CA SER A 756 7.03 -15.42 -22.62
C SER A 756 5.59 -15.75 -22.98
N ALA A 757 5.39 -16.96 -23.49
CA ALA A 757 4.07 -17.51 -23.81
C ALA A 757 3.16 -16.53 -24.59
N THR A 758 3.73 -15.78 -25.53
CA THR A 758 2.97 -14.82 -26.33
C THR A 758 2.19 -15.57 -27.39
N ASP A 759 0.87 -15.43 -27.41
CA ASP A 759 0.05 -15.97 -28.49
C ASP A 759 0.13 -15.07 -29.72
N ILE A 760 0.57 -15.65 -30.84
CA ILE A 760 0.57 -15.03 -32.16
C ILE A 760 -0.49 -15.70 -33.02
N THR A 761 -1.50 -14.94 -33.39
CA THR A 761 -2.55 -15.38 -34.31
C THR A 761 -2.24 -14.88 -35.72
N LEU A 762 -2.15 -15.80 -36.68
CA LEU A 762 -1.94 -15.50 -38.09
C LEU A 762 -3.30 -15.23 -38.76
N LEU A 763 -3.41 -14.09 -39.43
CA LEU A 763 -4.64 -13.65 -40.09
C LEU A 763 -4.45 -13.66 -41.61
N ALA A 764 -5.34 -14.34 -42.32
CA ALA A 764 -5.39 -14.35 -43.78
C ALA A 764 -6.69 -13.69 -44.28
N SER A 765 -6.73 -13.31 -45.56
CA SER A 765 -8.00 -12.91 -46.19
C SER A 765 -9.02 -14.03 -46.05
N ALA A 766 -10.23 -13.72 -45.63
CA ALA A 766 -11.32 -14.68 -45.60
C ALA A 766 -11.66 -15.16 -47.03
N PRO A 767 -12.14 -16.41 -47.21
CA PRO A 767 -12.52 -16.93 -48.53
C PRO A 767 -13.60 -16.11 -49.21
N LYS A 768 -14.49 -15.51 -48.41
CA LYS A 768 -15.52 -14.57 -48.87
C LYS A 768 -15.05 -13.15 -48.55
N PRO A 769 -14.93 -12.25 -49.54
CA PRO A 769 -14.62 -10.85 -49.29
C PRO A 769 -15.75 -10.18 -48.51
N ALA A 770 -15.45 -9.04 -47.88
CA ALA A 770 -16.47 -8.24 -47.21
C ALA A 770 -17.49 -7.71 -48.25
N ASP A 771 -18.79 -7.98 -48.02
CA ASP A 771 -19.89 -7.46 -48.85
C ASP A 771 -20.18 -6.02 -48.41
N THR A 772 -19.54 -5.04 -49.06
CA THR A 772 -19.67 -3.61 -48.71
C THR A 772 -20.64 -2.87 -49.61
N THR A 773 -21.43 -1.97 -49.02
CA THR A 773 -22.22 -0.99 -49.79
C THR A 773 -21.36 0.16 -50.31
N GLY A 774 -21.90 0.93 -51.26
CA GLY A 774 -21.40 2.29 -51.50
C GLY A 774 -21.72 3.22 -50.33
N TYR A 775 -21.20 4.46 -50.40
CA TYR A 775 -21.53 5.52 -49.44
C TYR A 775 -23.01 5.87 -49.48
N SER A 776 -23.66 5.86 -48.31
CA SER A 776 -25.03 6.33 -48.16
C SER A 776 -25.20 7.80 -48.55
N PRO A 777 -26.43 8.27 -48.81
CA PRO A 777 -26.76 9.70 -48.73
C PRO A 777 -26.36 10.29 -47.36
N VAL A 778 -26.21 11.61 -47.31
CA VAL A 778 -25.95 12.31 -46.05
C VAL A 778 -27.14 12.14 -45.11
N PHE A 779 -26.89 11.91 -43.83
CA PHE A 779 -27.91 11.85 -42.79
C PHE A 779 -27.41 12.51 -41.50
N ASP A 780 -28.34 12.78 -40.59
CA ASP A 780 -28.03 13.36 -39.28
C ASP A 780 -27.69 12.26 -38.27
N CYS A 781 -26.45 12.24 -37.79
CA CYS A 781 -26.00 11.29 -36.78
C CYS A 781 -25.94 11.89 -35.37
N ASN A 782 -26.28 13.18 -35.21
CA ASN A 782 -26.36 13.86 -33.92
C ASN A 782 -27.60 14.77 -33.89
N ASN A 783 -28.77 14.17 -34.13
CA ASN A 783 -30.05 14.88 -34.19
C ASN A 783 -30.58 15.21 -32.79
N TYR A 784 -29.95 16.17 -32.11
CA TYR A 784 -30.39 16.62 -30.80
C TYR A 784 -31.62 17.54 -30.86
N GLU A 785 -31.91 18.16 -32.01
CA GLU A 785 -33.17 18.89 -32.27
C GLU A 785 -33.63 18.79 -33.75
N PRO A 786 -34.89 18.47 -34.05
CA PRO A 786 -35.31 18.28 -35.45
C PRO A 786 -35.26 19.59 -36.26
N ARG A 787 -34.41 19.65 -37.29
CA ARG A 787 -34.29 20.78 -38.23
C ARG A 787 -34.13 20.35 -39.69
N PRO A 788 -34.54 21.17 -40.67
CA PRO A 788 -34.30 20.88 -42.09
C PRO A 788 -32.80 20.82 -42.43
N TRP A 789 -32.38 19.82 -43.22
CA TRP A 789 -30.97 19.63 -43.60
C TRP A 789 -30.30 20.84 -44.25
N LYS A 790 -31.07 21.69 -44.94
CA LYS A 790 -30.55 22.93 -45.56
C LYS A 790 -30.11 23.95 -44.51
N GLU A 791 -30.77 23.99 -43.35
CA GLU A 791 -30.42 24.87 -42.22
C GLU A 791 -29.23 24.31 -41.43
N LEU A 792 -29.11 22.98 -41.34
CA LEU A 792 -27.97 22.29 -40.73
C LEU A 792 -26.70 22.32 -41.60
N GLY A 793 -26.79 22.80 -42.85
CA GLY A 793 -25.65 22.91 -43.77
C GLY A 793 -25.05 21.55 -44.17
N PHE A 794 -25.86 20.49 -44.13
CA PHE A 794 -25.43 19.12 -44.43
C PHE A 794 -25.20 18.92 -45.92
N THR A 795 -23.97 18.61 -46.29
CA THR A 795 -23.64 18.19 -47.65
C THR A 795 -22.71 16.99 -47.66
N ARG A 796 -22.89 16.13 -48.68
CA ARG A 796 -21.97 15.04 -49.03
C ARG A 796 -21.65 15.14 -50.51
N THR A 797 -20.43 15.49 -50.85
CA THR A 797 -19.94 15.40 -52.23
C THR A 797 -18.99 14.23 -52.36
N VAL A 798 -19.14 13.46 -53.44
CA VAL A 798 -18.25 12.34 -53.77
C VAL A 798 -17.59 12.66 -55.10
N THR A 799 -16.26 12.69 -55.12
CA THR A 799 -15.47 12.99 -56.29
C THR A 799 -14.48 11.86 -56.54
N ASP A 800 -14.42 11.39 -57.78
CA ASP A 800 -13.40 10.43 -58.20
C ASP A 800 -12.15 11.22 -58.61
N THR A 801 -11.04 11.00 -57.89
CA THR A 801 -9.75 11.66 -58.15
C THR A 801 -8.72 10.62 -58.60
N ALA A 802 -7.58 11.07 -59.14
CA ALA A 802 -6.46 10.18 -59.46
C ALA A 802 -5.93 9.41 -58.23
N ALA A 803 -6.15 9.95 -57.03
CA ALA A 803 -5.77 9.32 -55.76
C ALA A 803 -6.88 8.42 -55.17
N GLY A 804 -7.99 8.23 -55.88
CA GLY A 804 -9.14 7.43 -55.46
C GLY A 804 -10.41 8.24 -55.20
N ARG A 805 -11.49 7.52 -54.88
CA ARG A 805 -12.81 8.09 -54.55
C ARG A 805 -12.75 8.83 -53.22
N THR A 806 -13.04 10.13 -53.24
CA THR A 806 -13.01 11.03 -52.09
C THR A 806 -14.42 11.46 -51.71
N VAL A 807 -14.73 11.43 -50.42
CA VAL A 807 -15.99 11.89 -49.84
C VAL A 807 -15.73 13.10 -48.97
N ARG A 808 -16.42 14.20 -49.25
CA ARG A 808 -16.41 15.41 -48.44
C ARG A 808 -17.74 15.58 -47.72
N LEU A 809 -17.68 15.70 -46.41
CA LEU A 809 -18.81 15.97 -45.54
C LEU A 809 -18.71 17.40 -45.00
N SER A 810 -19.85 18.03 -44.77
CA SER A 810 -19.95 19.40 -44.27
C SER A 810 -21.19 19.53 -43.39
N ALA A 811 -21.05 20.15 -42.24
CA ALA A 811 -22.12 20.46 -41.30
C ALA A 811 -21.93 21.86 -40.70
N ALA A 812 -22.98 22.67 -40.68
CA ALA A 812 -22.99 23.98 -40.00
C ALA A 812 -23.49 23.89 -38.55
N ASP A 813 -24.24 22.83 -38.23
CA ASP A 813 -24.68 22.45 -36.89
C ASP A 813 -24.94 20.92 -36.88
N HIS A 814 -25.12 20.27 -35.71
CA HIS A 814 -25.28 18.80 -35.60
C HIS A 814 -24.07 18.00 -36.17
N ALA A 815 -24.30 16.81 -36.74
CA ALA A 815 -23.29 16.01 -37.40
C ALA A 815 -23.79 15.46 -38.75
N ALA A 816 -23.12 15.86 -39.83
CA ALA A 816 -23.36 15.31 -41.16
C ALA A 816 -22.62 13.98 -41.30
N CYS A 817 -23.36 12.90 -41.53
CA CYS A 817 -22.81 11.56 -41.65
C CYS A 817 -23.06 10.90 -43.00
N THR A 818 -22.14 10.04 -43.39
CA THR A 818 -22.36 9.01 -44.41
C THR A 818 -21.85 7.69 -43.87
N LYS A 819 -22.40 6.56 -44.35
CA LYS A 819 -21.96 5.24 -43.92
C LYS A 819 -21.73 4.28 -45.08
N VAL A 820 -20.81 3.35 -44.84
CA VAL A 820 -20.61 2.13 -45.62
C VAL A 820 -20.96 0.95 -44.73
N VAL A 821 -21.80 0.06 -45.22
CA VAL A 821 -22.30 -1.09 -44.46
C VAL A 821 -21.65 -2.35 -44.99
N VAL A 822 -21.07 -3.15 -44.09
CA VAL A 822 -20.69 -4.53 -44.35
C VAL A 822 -21.91 -5.41 -44.08
N ARG A 823 -22.55 -5.89 -45.14
CA ARG A 823 -23.74 -6.74 -45.06
C ARG A 823 -23.36 -8.15 -44.66
N LYS A 824 -24.26 -8.83 -43.93
CA LYS A 824 -24.08 -10.23 -43.51
C LYS A 824 -22.74 -10.43 -42.78
N ALA A 825 -22.40 -9.49 -41.90
CA ALA A 825 -21.19 -9.60 -41.10
C ALA A 825 -21.31 -10.85 -40.21
N VAL A 826 -20.26 -11.66 -40.17
CA VAL A 826 -20.30 -12.93 -39.43
C VAL A 826 -19.82 -12.68 -38.00
N PRO A 827 -20.59 -13.09 -36.96
CA PRO A 827 -20.13 -12.99 -35.58
C PRO A 827 -18.77 -13.66 -35.37
N GLY A 828 -17.85 -13.00 -34.66
CA GLY A 828 -16.47 -13.45 -34.44
C GLY A 828 -15.50 -13.23 -35.62
N GLN A 829 -15.98 -12.84 -36.80
CA GLN A 829 -15.13 -12.49 -37.94
C GLN A 829 -14.38 -11.18 -37.67
N LEU A 830 -13.11 -11.11 -38.08
CA LEU A 830 -12.35 -9.87 -38.04
C LEU A 830 -12.52 -9.10 -39.35
N TYR A 831 -12.73 -7.79 -39.26
CA TYR A 831 -12.72 -6.88 -40.39
C TYR A 831 -11.63 -5.84 -40.19
N ARG A 832 -10.78 -5.66 -41.20
CA ARG A 832 -9.78 -4.59 -41.25
C ARG A 832 -10.31 -3.46 -42.11
N VAL A 833 -10.44 -2.27 -41.52
CA VAL A 833 -10.89 -1.04 -42.17
C VAL A 833 -9.68 -0.15 -42.38
N ARG A 834 -9.45 0.28 -43.62
CA ARG A 834 -8.41 1.26 -43.99
C ARG A 834 -9.03 2.42 -44.74
N LEU A 835 -8.61 3.64 -44.45
CA LEU A 835 -8.97 4.84 -45.22
C LEU A 835 -7.94 5.94 -44.97
N GLU A 836 -7.98 7.00 -45.77
CA GLU A 836 -7.29 8.26 -45.46
C GLU A 836 -8.31 9.34 -45.12
N TYR A 837 -7.99 10.24 -44.20
CA TYR A 837 -8.86 11.34 -43.78
C TYR A 837 -8.08 12.64 -43.62
N ARG A 838 -8.80 13.77 -43.64
CA ARG A 838 -8.30 15.08 -43.20
C ARG A 838 -9.43 15.99 -42.70
N SER A 839 -9.09 16.94 -41.84
CA SER A 839 -9.99 18.01 -41.42
C SER A 839 -9.75 19.24 -42.28
N VAL A 840 -10.79 19.76 -42.95
CA VAL A 840 -10.65 20.99 -43.73
C VAL A 840 -10.94 22.22 -42.86
N THR A 841 -11.97 22.16 -42.01
CA THR A 841 -12.30 23.20 -41.03
C THR A 841 -13.25 22.66 -39.96
N GLY A 842 -13.37 23.37 -38.83
CA GLY A 842 -14.23 23.02 -37.71
C GLY A 842 -13.70 21.86 -36.87
N ALA A 843 -14.62 21.03 -36.35
CA ALA A 843 -14.27 19.96 -35.41
C ALA A 843 -13.59 18.76 -36.09
N ARG A 844 -13.09 17.86 -35.25
CA ARG A 844 -12.29 16.69 -35.64
C ARG A 844 -13.11 15.68 -36.45
N PRO A 845 -12.54 15.06 -37.50
CA PRO A 845 -13.13 13.89 -38.15
C PRO A 845 -13.44 12.82 -37.11
N GLN A 846 -14.60 12.16 -37.21
CA GLN A 846 -14.89 10.97 -36.41
C GLN A 846 -15.17 9.80 -37.34
N ILE A 847 -14.60 8.65 -36.98
CA ILE A 847 -14.79 7.37 -37.67
C ILE A 847 -15.39 6.43 -36.63
N CYS A 848 -16.61 5.99 -36.90
CA CYS A 848 -17.35 5.10 -36.04
C CYS A 848 -17.44 3.73 -36.67
N LEU A 849 -16.97 2.70 -35.96
CA LEU A 849 -17.21 1.31 -36.31
C LEU A 849 -18.39 0.83 -35.47
N TRP A 850 -19.60 0.97 -36.01
CA TRP A 850 -20.85 0.63 -35.33
C TRP A 850 -21.25 -0.81 -35.66
N GLN A 851 -21.43 -1.65 -34.66
CA GLN A 851 -21.94 -3.00 -34.82
C GLN A 851 -23.42 -3.02 -34.46
N ALA A 852 -24.30 -3.42 -35.40
CA ALA A 852 -25.74 -3.48 -35.13
C ALA A 852 -26.06 -4.57 -34.09
N GLY A 853 -27.02 -4.33 -33.20
CA GLY A 853 -27.40 -5.30 -32.16
C GLY A 853 -26.62 -5.23 -30.85
N VAL A 854 -25.50 -4.50 -30.81
CA VAL A 854 -24.75 -4.20 -29.58
C VAL A 854 -24.84 -2.72 -29.21
N ALA A 855 -24.66 -2.41 -27.92
CA ALA A 855 -24.70 -1.04 -27.43
C ALA A 855 -23.40 -0.30 -27.79
N GLY A 856 -23.46 0.50 -28.85
CA GLY A 856 -22.54 1.63 -29.03
C GLY A 856 -21.65 1.58 -30.27
N CYS A 857 -21.08 2.75 -30.54
CA CYS A 857 -20.04 2.94 -31.54
C CYS A 857 -18.69 2.56 -30.93
N GLU A 858 -17.93 1.64 -31.53
CA GLU A 858 -16.49 1.61 -31.27
C GLU A 858 -15.88 2.83 -31.98
N LEU A 859 -15.90 3.96 -31.27
CA LEU A 859 -15.27 5.18 -31.73
C LEU A 859 -13.78 4.90 -31.85
N SER A 860 -13.25 5.11 -33.05
CA SER A 860 -11.84 4.97 -33.33
C SER A 860 -10.96 5.77 -32.37
N ALA A 861 -9.65 5.48 -32.36
CA ALA A 861 -8.65 6.43 -31.87
C ALA A 861 -8.96 7.82 -32.45
N ARG A 862 -8.86 8.86 -31.61
CA ARG A 862 -9.33 10.22 -31.91
C ARG A 862 -8.55 10.75 -33.13
N PRO A 863 -9.14 10.88 -34.33
CA PRO A 863 -8.40 11.19 -35.57
C PRO A 863 -7.62 12.50 -35.44
N VAL A 864 -6.41 12.63 -36.00
CA VAL A 864 -5.62 13.86 -35.84
C VAL A 864 -6.37 15.06 -36.46
N LEU A 865 -6.35 16.21 -35.79
CA LEU A 865 -6.92 17.45 -36.33
C LEU A 865 -5.87 18.15 -37.19
N ASP A 866 -5.79 17.79 -38.46
CA ASP A 866 -4.85 18.35 -39.46
C ASP A 866 -5.52 18.44 -40.84
N ASP A 867 -5.05 19.37 -41.67
CA ASP A 867 -5.49 19.58 -43.06
C ASP A 867 -4.76 18.69 -44.08
N LYS A 868 -3.75 17.96 -43.61
CA LYS A 868 -3.02 16.93 -44.36
C LYS A 868 -3.73 15.58 -44.29
N TRP A 869 -3.58 14.80 -45.36
CA TRP A 869 -4.08 13.42 -45.41
C TRP A 869 -3.36 12.54 -44.40
N SER A 870 -4.14 11.92 -43.52
CA SER A 870 -3.69 10.98 -42.50
C SER A 870 -4.30 9.60 -42.76
N THR A 871 -3.51 8.55 -42.58
CA THR A 871 -4.00 7.17 -42.73
C THR A 871 -4.71 6.72 -41.45
N TYR A 872 -5.83 6.04 -41.62
CA TYR A 872 -6.54 5.31 -40.59
C TYR A 872 -6.54 3.83 -40.95
N GLU A 873 -6.10 2.99 -40.00
CA GLU A 873 -6.24 1.55 -40.07
C GLU A 873 -6.72 1.04 -38.72
N LYS A 874 -7.75 0.16 -38.73
CA LYS A 874 -8.24 -0.49 -37.53
C LYS A 874 -8.76 -1.88 -37.88
N THR A 875 -8.49 -2.84 -37.01
CA THR A 875 -9.12 -4.16 -37.05
C THR A 875 -10.21 -4.20 -35.99
N VAL A 876 -11.39 -4.70 -36.35
CA VAL A 876 -12.55 -4.90 -35.46
C VAL A 876 -12.98 -6.36 -35.51
N THR A 877 -13.25 -6.96 -34.36
CA THR A 877 -13.84 -8.30 -34.26
C THR A 877 -15.35 -8.15 -34.06
N MET A 878 -16.14 -8.82 -34.88
CA MET A 878 -17.60 -8.79 -34.75
C MET A 878 -18.07 -9.47 -33.46
N ASP A 879 -18.96 -8.81 -32.74
CA ASP A 879 -19.62 -9.36 -31.56
C ASP A 879 -20.54 -10.54 -31.94
N SER A 880 -20.69 -11.47 -31.00
CA SER A 880 -21.63 -12.58 -31.07
C SER A 880 -23.08 -12.19 -31.44
N LEU A 881 -23.51 -10.99 -31.06
CA LEU A 881 -24.87 -10.49 -31.25
C LEU A 881 -25.03 -9.58 -32.48
N ALA A 882 -23.94 -9.33 -33.21
CA ALA A 882 -23.93 -8.39 -34.32
C ALA A 882 -23.86 -9.08 -35.69
N ASP A 883 -24.76 -8.69 -36.59
CA ASP A 883 -24.89 -9.22 -37.96
C ASP A 883 -24.58 -8.17 -39.06
N GLU A 884 -24.30 -6.94 -38.64
CA GLU A 884 -23.98 -5.81 -39.52
C GLU A 884 -22.91 -4.91 -38.89
N LEU A 885 -21.89 -4.53 -39.69
CA LEU A 885 -20.90 -3.51 -39.33
C LEU A 885 -21.12 -2.27 -40.20
N GLN A 886 -21.36 -1.13 -39.57
CA GLN A 886 -21.49 0.17 -40.22
C GLN A 886 -20.23 1.01 -39.95
N ILE A 887 -19.54 1.40 -41.01
CA ILE A 887 -18.43 2.36 -40.97
C ILE A 887 -19.03 3.73 -41.23
N ILE A 888 -19.22 4.53 -40.17
CA ILE A 888 -19.86 5.83 -40.24
C ILE A 888 -18.79 6.93 -40.17
N LEU A 889 -18.77 7.80 -41.18
CA LEU A 889 -17.84 8.91 -41.32
C LEU A 889 -18.58 10.21 -41.00
N HIS A 890 -17.97 11.11 -40.23
CA HIS A 890 -18.63 12.27 -39.64
C HIS A 890 -17.97 13.60 -40.03
N ALA A 891 -18.80 14.61 -40.29
CA ALA A 891 -18.46 16.01 -40.03
C ALA A 891 -19.33 16.48 -38.85
N ASP A 892 -18.79 16.37 -37.64
CA ASP A 892 -19.49 16.69 -36.39
C ASP A 892 -19.13 18.12 -35.94
N VAL A 893 -20.14 18.93 -35.63
CA VAL A 893 -19.95 20.28 -35.05
C VAL A 893 -19.83 20.21 -33.52
N GLY A 894 -20.34 19.13 -32.91
CA GLY A 894 -20.24 18.82 -31.49
C GLY A 894 -21.20 19.62 -30.61
N GLU A 895 -21.09 20.96 -30.65
CA GLU A 895 -21.91 21.89 -29.87
C GLU A 895 -22.57 22.94 -30.76
N ARG A 896 -23.78 23.37 -30.39
CA ARG A 896 -24.51 24.43 -31.09
C ARG A 896 -23.65 25.71 -31.18
N LEU A 897 -23.74 26.42 -32.31
CA LEU A 897 -23.03 27.69 -32.58
C LEU A 897 -21.51 27.59 -32.72
N LYS A 898 -20.93 26.37 -32.78
CA LYS A 898 -19.53 26.21 -33.17
C LYS A 898 -19.34 26.45 -34.68
N PRO A 899 -18.11 26.76 -35.13
CA PRO A 899 -17.82 26.90 -36.55
C PRO A 899 -18.18 25.64 -37.32
N LYS A 900 -18.62 25.84 -38.57
CA LYS A 900 -18.91 24.79 -39.55
C LYS A 900 -17.79 23.74 -39.61
N THR A 901 -18.12 22.46 -39.52
CA THR A 901 -17.19 21.35 -39.70
C THR A 901 -17.20 20.86 -41.15
N VAL A 902 -16.03 20.66 -41.73
CA VAL A 902 -15.83 20.04 -43.04
C VAL A 902 -14.70 19.02 -42.96
N THR A 903 -14.99 17.77 -43.34
CA THR A 903 -14.05 16.65 -43.30
C THR A 903 -14.02 15.92 -44.64
N GLU A 904 -12.86 15.38 -45.00
CA GLU A 904 -12.69 14.60 -46.21
C GLU A 904 -12.11 13.22 -45.91
N TYR A 905 -12.57 12.22 -46.65
CA TYR A 905 -12.17 10.82 -46.53
C TYR A 905 -11.93 10.23 -47.91
N ARG A 906 -10.94 9.35 -48.08
CA ARG A 906 -10.70 8.63 -49.35
C ARG A 906 -10.15 7.24 -49.11
N ASN A 907 -10.07 6.44 -50.18
CA ASN A 907 -9.42 5.12 -50.18
C ASN A 907 -9.94 4.16 -49.09
N LEU A 908 -11.24 4.20 -48.81
CA LEU A 908 -11.88 3.27 -47.89
C LEU A 908 -11.85 1.84 -48.44
N THR A 909 -11.18 0.94 -47.75
CA THR A 909 -11.18 -0.50 -48.01
C THR A 909 -11.55 -1.28 -46.75
N VAL A 910 -12.24 -2.40 -46.95
CA VAL A 910 -12.66 -3.31 -45.88
C VAL A 910 -12.26 -4.72 -46.27
N ASP A 911 -11.32 -5.30 -45.54
CA ASP A 911 -10.89 -6.68 -45.72
C ASP A 911 -11.54 -7.55 -44.63
N ALA A 912 -12.21 -8.64 -45.02
CA ALA A 912 -12.57 -9.70 -44.09
C ALA A 912 -11.32 -10.57 -43.83
N LEU A 913 -10.94 -10.74 -42.56
CA LEU A 913 -9.78 -11.49 -42.11
C LEU A 913 -10.22 -12.64 -41.21
N GLU A 914 -9.69 -13.85 -41.45
CA GLU A 914 -9.94 -15.00 -40.58
C GLU A 914 -8.65 -15.47 -39.89
N PRO A 915 -8.73 -15.93 -38.63
CA PRO A 915 -7.62 -16.61 -37.99
C PRO A 915 -7.39 -17.97 -38.65
N VAL A 916 -6.19 -18.19 -39.17
CA VAL A 916 -5.83 -19.45 -39.85
C VAL A 916 -4.93 -20.34 -39.01
N ASP A 917 -4.25 -19.77 -38.01
CA ASP A 917 -3.43 -20.50 -37.04
C ASP A 917 -3.15 -19.60 -35.83
N THR A 918 -2.98 -20.19 -34.65
CA THR A 918 -2.52 -19.50 -33.43
C THR A 918 -1.38 -20.31 -32.83
N LYS A 919 -0.27 -19.64 -32.55
CA LYS A 919 0.94 -20.24 -31.99
C LYS A 919 1.36 -19.49 -30.74
N THR A 920 1.53 -20.21 -29.64
CA THR A 920 2.17 -19.69 -28.43
C THR A 920 3.68 -19.74 -28.63
N VAL A 921 4.34 -18.58 -28.61
CA VAL A 921 5.77 -18.45 -28.87
C VAL A 921 6.51 -17.83 -27.69
N PHE A 922 7.82 -17.95 -27.73
CA PHE A 922 8.76 -17.30 -26.82
C PHE A 922 9.81 -16.59 -27.67
N PRO A 923 10.34 -15.43 -27.25
CA PRO A 923 11.45 -14.82 -27.94
C PRO A 923 12.67 -15.74 -27.84
N PRO A 924 13.48 -15.87 -28.91
CA PRO A 924 14.72 -16.63 -28.85
C PRO A 924 15.66 -16.02 -27.81
N ALA A 925 16.31 -16.89 -27.03
CA ALA A 925 17.32 -16.46 -26.07
C ALA A 925 18.46 -15.74 -26.81
N VAL A 926 18.92 -14.61 -26.25
CA VAL A 926 20.12 -13.92 -26.76
C VAL A 926 21.35 -14.64 -26.21
N PRO A 927 22.23 -15.19 -27.06
CA PRO A 927 23.43 -15.86 -26.57
C PRO A 927 24.35 -14.86 -25.85
N GLU A 928 24.90 -15.30 -24.72
CA GLU A 928 26.03 -14.63 -24.08
C GLU A 928 27.27 -14.80 -24.97
N VAL A 929 27.99 -13.72 -25.25
CA VAL A 929 29.16 -13.73 -26.14
C VAL A 929 30.41 -13.28 -25.42
N LYS A 930 31.58 -13.78 -25.83
CA LYS A 930 32.87 -13.36 -25.29
C LYS A 930 33.47 -12.27 -26.18
N VAL A 931 33.81 -11.14 -25.59
CA VAL A 931 34.52 -10.05 -26.26
C VAL A 931 35.87 -9.82 -25.59
N HIS A 932 36.89 -9.42 -26.36
CA HIS A 932 38.20 -9.06 -25.82
C HIS A 932 38.35 -7.55 -25.90
N LEU A 933 38.60 -6.90 -24.76
CA LEU A 933 38.72 -5.46 -24.65
C LEU A 933 40.12 -5.11 -24.15
N THR A 934 40.70 -4.07 -24.73
CA THR A 934 41.95 -3.46 -24.26
C THR A 934 41.68 -2.56 -23.05
N ALA A 935 42.73 -2.12 -22.37
CA ALA A 935 42.58 -1.03 -21.41
C ALA A 935 42.42 0.29 -22.19
N GLY A 936 41.49 1.15 -21.79
CA GLY A 936 41.20 2.41 -22.47
C GLY A 936 39.73 2.61 -22.79
N SER A 937 39.45 3.58 -23.65
CA SER A 937 38.09 4.01 -24.00
C SER A 937 37.50 3.14 -25.11
N HIS A 938 36.26 2.68 -24.92
CA HIS A 938 35.53 1.84 -25.85
C HIS A 938 34.12 2.41 -26.11
N GLU A 939 33.67 2.39 -27.36
CA GLU A 939 32.31 2.81 -27.72
C GLU A 939 31.34 1.63 -27.61
N LEU A 940 30.27 1.79 -26.84
CA LEU A 940 29.11 0.90 -26.85
C LEU A 940 27.98 1.57 -27.63
N ARG A 941 27.39 0.83 -28.57
CA ARG A 941 26.32 1.34 -29.43
C ARG A 941 25.25 0.29 -29.64
N VAL A 942 23.98 0.70 -29.59
CA VAL A 942 22.84 -0.13 -30.01
C VAL A 942 22.27 0.46 -31.29
N GLU A 943 22.53 -0.19 -32.42
CA GLU A 943 21.97 0.23 -33.71
C GLU A 943 20.62 -0.43 -33.97
N GLY A 944 19.72 0.30 -34.61
CA GLY A 944 18.34 -0.13 -34.87
C GLY A 944 17.40 0.16 -33.69
N GLY A 945 16.13 -0.17 -33.86
CA GLY A 945 15.07 0.14 -32.88
C GLY A 945 14.43 1.51 -33.10
N MET A 946 13.44 1.84 -32.26
CA MET A 946 12.67 3.09 -32.33
C MET A 946 13.37 4.20 -31.52
N SER A 947 13.24 5.46 -31.96
CA SER A 947 13.68 6.66 -31.25
C SER A 947 12.74 7.84 -31.51
N GLY A 948 12.93 8.92 -30.74
CA GLY A 948 12.08 10.11 -30.79
C GLY A 948 10.80 9.99 -29.95
N SER A 949 10.18 11.12 -29.66
CA SER A 949 8.92 11.12 -28.90
C SER A 949 7.79 10.53 -29.75
N ALA A 950 7.05 9.58 -29.18
CA ALA A 950 5.83 9.02 -29.75
C ALA A 950 4.59 9.91 -29.51
N LEU A 951 4.74 11.04 -28.80
CA LEU A 951 3.68 12.03 -28.62
C LEU A 951 3.43 12.79 -29.93
N ALA A 952 2.17 12.86 -30.33
CA ALA A 952 1.74 13.85 -31.29
C ALA A 952 1.82 15.28 -30.68
N PRO A 953 1.78 16.35 -31.49
CA PRO A 953 1.68 17.71 -30.99
C PRO A 953 0.50 17.88 -30.01
N PHE A 954 0.69 18.70 -28.99
CA PHE A 954 -0.36 19.01 -28.03
C PHE A 954 -1.53 19.72 -28.71
N GLU A 955 -2.73 19.26 -28.40
CA GLU A 955 -3.97 19.88 -28.88
C GLU A 955 -4.20 21.24 -28.20
N PRO A 956 -5.00 22.13 -28.81
CA PRO A 956 -5.42 23.39 -28.19
C PRO A 956 -6.11 23.19 -26.83
N LEU A 957 -6.23 24.29 -26.07
CA LEU A 957 -6.89 24.34 -24.77
C LEU A 957 -8.27 23.66 -24.79
N ASN A 958 -8.50 22.81 -23.81
CA ASN A 958 -9.81 22.26 -23.49
C ASN A 958 -10.18 22.56 -22.03
N ASP A 959 -11.48 22.53 -21.77
CA ASP A 959 -12.04 22.50 -20.42
C ASP A 959 -12.29 21.05 -20.00
N CYS A 960 -11.37 20.48 -19.24
CA CYS A 960 -11.42 19.08 -18.80
C CYS A 960 -12.35 18.85 -17.60
N TYR A 961 -12.94 19.89 -17.02
CA TYR A 961 -13.84 19.74 -15.86
C TYR A 961 -14.85 20.89 -15.80
N ARG A 962 -15.63 21.02 -16.87
CA ARG A 962 -16.76 21.95 -16.95
C ARG A 962 -17.89 21.45 -16.05
N TYR A 963 -18.31 22.26 -15.10
CA TYR A 963 -19.44 21.94 -14.21
C TYR A 963 -20.56 22.98 -14.25
N ASP A 964 -20.40 24.05 -15.04
CA ASP A 964 -21.44 25.03 -15.31
C ASP A 964 -21.36 25.58 -16.76
N ASP A 965 -22.22 26.53 -17.09
CA ASP A 965 -22.37 27.09 -18.44
C ASP A 965 -21.29 28.13 -18.81
N GLN A 966 -20.34 28.45 -17.92
CA GLN A 966 -19.29 29.43 -18.23
C GLN A 966 -18.47 29.03 -19.46
N THR A 967 -18.09 30.02 -20.26
CA THR A 967 -17.10 29.86 -21.33
C THR A 967 -15.71 29.67 -20.74
N ALA A 968 -14.76 29.14 -21.54
CA ALA A 968 -13.36 29.02 -21.12
C ALA A 968 -12.78 30.36 -20.63
N GLU A 969 -13.10 31.47 -21.29
CA GLU A 969 -12.70 32.82 -20.90
C GLU A 969 -13.33 33.24 -19.56
N GLN A 970 -14.62 32.99 -19.36
CA GLN A 970 -15.32 33.28 -18.09
C GLN A 970 -14.79 32.45 -16.91
N ALA A 971 -14.37 31.21 -17.18
CA ALA A 971 -13.73 30.34 -16.21
C ALA A 971 -12.22 30.65 -16.03
N GLY A 972 -11.68 31.62 -16.79
CA GLY A 972 -10.27 32.03 -16.73
C GLY A 972 -9.29 30.95 -17.18
N LEU A 973 -9.71 30.08 -18.10
CA LEU A 973 -8.90 29.00 -18.67
C LEU A 973 -8.02 29.54 -19.80
N GLU A 974 -6.72 29.33 -19.71
CA GLU A 974 -5.76 29.69 -20.76
C GLU A 974 -4.71 28.59 -20.93
N ALA A 975 -4.26 28.40 -22.16
CA ALA A 975 -3.08 27.62 -22.50
C ALA A 975 -2.20 28.42 -23.47
N GLU A 976 -0.96 28.67 -23.07
CA GLU A 976 0.04 29.36 -23.89
C GLU A 976 1.21 28.39 -24.14
N SER A 977 1.84 28.52 -25.30
CA SER A 977 3.07 27.79 -25.63
C SER A 977 4.13 28.75 -26.16
N ALA A 978 5.34 28.69 -25.62
CA ALA A 978 6.48 29.47 -26.08
C ALA A 978 7.67 28.55 -26.34
N VAL A 979 8.30 28.69 -27.52
CA VAL A 979 9.53 27.97 -27.85
C VAL A 979 10.72 28.78 -27.36
N GLY A 980 11.52 28.20 -26.46
CA GLY A 980 12.73 28.80 -25.92
C GLY A 980 13.88 28.85 -26.94
N ALA A 981 14.96 29.54 -26.57
CA ALA A 981 16.19 29.59 -27.37
C ALA A 981 16.90 28.23 -27.50
N ASP A 982 16.59 27.30 -26.59
CA ASP A 982 16.99 25.90 -26.59
C ASP A 982 16.16 25.02 -27.55
N GLY A 983 15.12 25.58 -28.17
CA GLY A 983 14.17 24.84 -29.01
C GLY A 983 13.10 24.07 -28.22
N GLU A 984 13.10 24.16 -26.89
CA GLU A 984 12.11 23.50 -26.05
C GLU A 984 10.81 24.31 -25.97
N THR A 985 9.68 23.62 -26.05
CA THR A 985 8.37 24.27 -25.87
C THR A 985 7.99 24.29 -24.39
N THR A 986 7.78 25.47 -23.84
CA THR A 986 7.17 25.67 -22.52
C THR A 986 5.68 25.87 -22.68
N TYR A 987 4.89 25.05 -22.00
CA TYR A 987 3.43 25.13 -21.93
C TYR A 987 3.01 25.76 -20.60
N THR A 988 2.26 26.86 -20.64
CA THR A 988 1.71 27.55 -19.48
C THR A 988 0.20 27.32 -19.42
N LEU A 989 -0.30 26.75 -18.32
CA LEU A 989 -1.73 26.53 -18.11
C LEU A 989 -2.25 27.35 -16.93
N LYS A 990 -3.35 28.06 -17.14
CA LYS A 990 -3.99 28.92 -16.14
C LYS A 990 -5.46 28.58 -15.95
N ALA A 991 -5.96 28.70 -14.73
CA ALA A 991 -7.37 28.48 -14.41
C ALA A 991 -7.82 29.29 -13.19
N VAL A 992 -9.00 29.92 -13.26
CA VAL A 992 -9.68 30.48 -12.09
C VAL A 992 -10.73 29.49 -11.59
N ARG A 993 -11.59 29.02 -12.51
CA ARG A 993 -12.61 27.99 -12.31
C ARG A 993 -12.35 26.80 -13.24
N HIS A 994 -13.16 25.74 -13.15
CA HIS A 994 -13.06 24.56 -14.02
C HIS A 994 -11.66 23.90 -14.03
N LEU A 995 -11.22 23.33 -15.15
CA LEU A 995 -9.89 22.70 -15.29
C LEU A 995 -9.34 22.92 -16.71
N ALA A 996 -8.31 23.75 -16.83
CA ALA A 996 -7.58 23.90 -18.09
C ALA A 996 -6.78 22.62 -18.39
N CYS A 997 -6.82 22.16 -19.63
CA CYS A 997 -6.00 21.02 -20.05
C CYS A 997 -5.61 21.09 -21.53
N ILE A 998 -4.46 20.49 -21.82
CA ILE A 998 -4.01 20.17 -23.19
C ILE A 998 -3.63 18.69 -23.22
N GLY A 999 -3.91 18.03 -24.34
CA GLY A 999 -3.70 16.60 -24.49
C GLY A 999 -2.91 16.25 -25.74
N ALA A 1000 -2.00 15.28 -25.62
CA ALA A 1000 -1.22 14.73 -26.73
C ALA A 1000 -1.46 13.21 -26.84
N PRO A 1001 -2.01 12.71 -27.97
CA PRO A 1001 -2.16 11.27 -28.19
C PRO A 1001 -0.84 10.57 -28.52
N VAL A 1002 -0.81 9.27 -28.24
CA VAL A 1002 0.28 8.35 -28.59
C VAL A 1002 -0.25 7.38 -29.65
N ALA A 1003 -0.02 7.70 -30.93
CA ALA A 1003 -0.71 7.07 -32.05
C ALA A 1003 -0.48 5.54 -32.16
N ASP A 1004 0.71 5.06 -31.78
CA ASP A 1004 1.07 3.64 -31.83
C ASP A 1004 1.65 3.16 -30.48
N MET A 1005 0.90 3.41 -29.40
CA MET A 1005 1.24 2.86 -28.09
C MET A 1005 1.20 1.33 -28.14
N GLY A 1006 2.32 0.67 -27.81
CA GLY A 1006 2.49 -0.78 -27.91
C GLY A 1006 3.35 -1.24 -29.10
N ALA A 1007 3.81 -0.32 -29.95
CA ALA A 1007 4.90 -0.60 -30.91
C ALA A 1007 6.21 -0.94 -30.20
N SER A 1008 6.44 -0.37 -29.01
CA SER A 1008 7.46 -0.81 -28.07
C SER A 1008 6.80 -1.47 -26.85
N SER A 1009 7.56 -2.27 -26.11
CA SER A 1009 7.15 -2.82 -24.80
C SER A 1009 7.51 -1.90 -23.64
N LEU A 1010 8.32 -0.87 -23.86
CA LEU A 1010 8.79 0.04 -22.83
C LEU A 1010 9.01 1.45 -23.41
N TYR A 1011 8.48 2.43 -22.69
CA TYR A 1011 8.63 3.85 -23.01
C TYR A 1011 9.19 4.60 -21.80
N GLU A 1012 9.88 5.71 -22.04
CA GLU A 1012 10.28 6.68 -21.03
C GLU A 1012 9.41 7.92 -21.17
N LEU A 1013 8.65 8.25 -20.12
CA LEU A 1013 7.97 9.54 -19.98
C LEU A 1013 8.92 10.51 -19.28
N SER A 1014 9.25 11.63 -19.93
CA SER A 1014 10.08 12.69 -19.35
C SER A 1014 9.42 14.07 -19.51
N LEU A 1015 9.55 14.91 -18.48
CA LEU A 1015 9.14 16.31 -18.50
C LEU A 1015 9.78 17.09 -17.34
N GLU A 1016 9.80 18.41 -17.44
CA GLU A 1016 9.99 19.29 -16.28
C GLU A 1016 8.71 20.08 -16.01
N ALA A 1017 8.42 20.34 -14.73
CA ALA A 1017 7.27 21.17 -14.36
C ALA A 1017 7.56 22.07 -13.15
N ARG A 1018 6.83 23.18 -13.05
CA ARG A 1018 6.88 24.10 -11.90
C ARG A 1018 5.53 24.70 -11.54
N SER A 1019 5.32 24.91 -10.24
CA SER A 1019 4.24 25.75 -9.72
C SER A 1019 4.64 27.21 -9.87
N VAL A 1020 3.86 28.01 -10.60
CA VAL A 1020 4.07 29.46 -10.72
C VAL A 1020 3.19 30.21 -9.71
N ALA A 1021 1.91 29.84 -9.63
CA ALA A 1021 0.97 30.45 -8.70
C ALA A 1021 -0.10 29.46 -8.20
N LEU A 1022 -0.35 29.49 -6.89
CA LEU A 1022 -1.46 28.85 -6.15
C LEU A 1022 -1.54 27.31 -6.16
N ARG A 1023 -1.05 26.61 -7.19
CA ARG A 1023 -1.27 25.16 -7.38
C ARG A 1023 -0.03 24.43 -7.91
N ASN A 1024 0.16 23.19 -7.48
CA ASN A 1024 1.19 22.30 -8.02
C ASN A 1024 0.80 21.73 -9.41
N PRO A 1025 1.78 21.46 -10.28
CA PRO A 1025 1.56 20.76 -11.55
C PRO A 1025 0.87 19.41 -11.36
N LYS A 1026 0.07 19.02 -12.37
CA LYS A 1026 -0.58 17.71 -12.44
C LYS A 1026 -0.65 17.28 -13.90
N PHE A 1027 -0.33 16.02 -14.16
CA PHE A 1027 -0.46 15.41 -15.48
C PHE A 1027 -1.00 13.99 -15.34
N CYS A 1028 -1.43 13.40 -16.45
CA CYS A 1028 -2.02 12.06 -16.49
C CYS A 1028 -1.71 11.39 -17.82
N LEU A 1029 -1.18 10.17 -17.76
CA LEU A 1029 -1.23 9.26 -18.89
C LEU A 1029 -2.58 8.53 -18.86
N TYR A 1030 -3.54 9.05 -19.62
CA TYR A 1030 -4.90 8.57 -19.69
C TYR A 1030 -5.00 7.37 -20.65
N LEU A 1031 -5.66 6.33 -20.18
CA LEU A 1031 -5.89 5.07 -20.90
C LEU A 1031 -7.37 4.97 -21.24
N ARG A 1032 -7.71 5.18 -22.52
CA ARG A 1032 -9.08 5.00 -23.03
C ARG A 1032 -9.35 3.51 -23.19
N GLY A 1033 -10.53 3.04 -22.80
CA GLY A 1033 -10.85 1.62 -22.66
C GLY A 1033 -11.06 1.29 -21.19
N PRO A 1034 -9.99 1.27 -20.36
CA PRO A 1034 -10.11 1.24 -18.90
C PRO A 1034 -10.70 2.53 -18.31
N ASP A 1035 -10.67 3.64 -19.06
CA ASP A 1035 -11.21 4.96 -18.71
C ASP A 1035 -10.64 5.52 -17.39
N LEU A 1036 -9.30 5.57 -17.32
CA LEU A 1036 -8.59 6.00 -16.11
C LEU A 1036 -7.25 6.68 -16.41
N CYS A 1037 -6.74 7.40 -15.41
CA CYS A 1037 -5.36 7.87 -15.37
C CYS A 1037 -4.46 6.78 -14.80
N ARG A 1038 -3.42 6.39 -15.54
CA ARG A 1038 -2.41 5.46 -15.05
C ARG A 1038 -1.79 6.01 -13.75
N THR A 1039 -1.61 5.12 -12.77
CA THR A 1039 -0.87 5.47 -11.55
C THR A 1039 0.61 5.61 -11.91
N LEU A 1040 1.17 6.79 -11.67
CA LEU A 1040 2.56 7.12 -11.94
C LEU A 1040 3.27 7.47 -10.61
N PRO A 1041 4.60 7.29 -10.52
CA PRO A 1041 5.38 7.73 -9.36
C PRO A 1041 5.11 9.21 -9.05
N ALA A 1042 4.93 9.54 -7.76
CA ALA A 1042 4.59 10.90 -7.34
C ALA A 1042 5.85 11.75 -7.10
N VAL A 1043 5.75 13.05 -7.41
CA VAL A 1043 6.77 14.05 -7.04
C VAL A 1043 6.58 14.43 -5.58
N ALA A 1044 7.64 14.32 -4.77
CA ALA A 1044 7.55 14.61 -3.33
C ALA A 1044 7.39 16.12 -3.07
N LEU A 1045 8.07 16.96 -3.86
CA LEU A 1045 8.01 18.41 -3.73
C LEU A 1045 8.37 19.09 -5.06
N TYR A 1046 7.58 20.09 -5.48
CA TYR A 1046 7.93 20.96 -6.61
C TYR A 1046 8.70 22.19 -6.10
N GLN A 1047 9.97 22.31 -6.47
CA GLN A 1047 10.82 23.47 -6.15
C GLN A 1047 11.40 24.06 -7.43
N GLY A 1048 10.82 25.14 -7.93
CA GLY A 1048 11.18 25.66 -9.26
C GLY A 1048 10.93 24.61 -10.35
N TRP A 1049 11.74 24.62 -11.40
CA TRP A 1049 11.72 23.58 -12.44
C TRP A 1049 12.18 22.26 -11.87
N THR A 1050 11.25 21.29 -11.79
CA THR A 1050 11.48 19.96 -11.24
C THR A 1050 11.40 18.92 -12.35
N SER A 1051 12.47 18.15 -12.58
CA SER A 1051 12.50 17.05 -13.56
C SER A 1051 11.64 15.87 -13.09
N TYR A 1052 11.04 15.18 -14.04
CA TYR A 1052 10.25 13.99 -13.86
C TYR A 1052 10.56 13.01 -14.97
N GLU A 1053 10.97 11.79 -14.59
CA GLU A 1053 11.17 10.70 -15.53
C GLU A 1053 10.62 9.40 -14.96
N ALA A 1054 9.96 8.60 -15.81
CA ALA A 1054 9.45 7.29 -15.43
C ALA A 1054 9.40 6.34 -16.63
N LEU A 1055 9.73 5.08 -16.40
CA LEU A 1055 9.51 4.01 -17.38
C LEU A 1055 8.05 3.55 -17.34
N VAL A 1056 7.44 3.41 -18.51
CA VAL A 1056 6.02 3.09 -18.68
C VAL A 1056 5.86 1.99 -19.74
N PRO A 1057 5.37 0.79 -19.37
CA PRO A 1057 4.97 -0.22 -20.34
C PRO A 1057 3.56 0.08 -20.89
N PRO A 1058 3.22 -0.37 -22.12
CA PRO A 1058 1.87 -0.23 -22.66
C PRO A 1058 0.84 -1.01 -21.82
N ASP A 1059 -0.41 -0.54 -21.82
CA ASP A 1059 -1.53 -1.26 -21.20
C ASP A 1059 -2.27 -2.06 -22.29
N PRO A 1060 -2.41 -3.39 -22.15
CA PRO A 1060 -3.03 -4.22 -23.18
C PRO A 1060 -4.54 -4.00 -23.33
N ALA A 1061 -5.21 -3.40 -22.34
CA ALA A 1061 -6.64 -3.06 -22.40
C ALA A 1061 -6.89 -1.63 -22.92
N ALA A 1062 -5.84 -0.82 -23.09
CA ALA A 1062 -5.97 0.53 -23.64
C ALA A 1062 -6.20 0.50 -25.15
N VAL A 1063 -7.28 1.16 -25.59
CA VAL A 1063 -7.63 1.38 -26.99
C VAL A 1063 -6.95 2.63 -27.55
N ASP A 1064 -6.69 3.61 -26.68
CA ASP A 1064 -5.97 4.85 -26.97
C ASP A 1064 -5.23 5.30 -25.70
N THR A 1065 -4.05 5.89 -25.87
CA THR A 1065 -3.22 6.39 -24.77
C THR A 1065 -2.91 7.85 -25.03
N ARG A 1066 -3.15 8.71 -24.03
CA ARG A 1066 -2.99 10.16 -24.15
C ARG A 1066 -2.30 10.74 -22.94
N LEU A 1067 -1.36 11.66 -23.15
CA LEU A 1067 -0.78 12.46 -22.08
C LEU A 1067 -1.56 13.76 -21.95
N TYR A 1068 -2.14 14.00 -20.77
CA TYR A 1068 -2.76 15.27 -20.40
C TYR A 1068 -1.88 16.06 -19.45
N LEU A 1069 -1.75 17.35 -19.72
CA LEU A 1069 -1.21 18.35 -18.80
C LEU A 1069 -2.37 19.21 -18.28
N TYR A 1070 -2.38 19.51 -16.97
CA TYR A 1070 -3.49 20.22 -16.33
C TYR A 1070 -3.05 21.55 -15.69
N GLY A 1071 -3.89 22.56 -15.83
CA GLY A 1071 -3.91 23.78 -15.02
C GLY A 1071 -5.07 23.71 -14.03
N LEU A 1072 -4.77 23.34 -12.77
CA LEU A 1072 -5.78 23.16 -11.73
C LEU A 1072 -6.36 24.51 -11.29
N ARG A 1073 -7.68 24.65 -11.18
CA ARG A 1073 -8.30 25.85 -10.59
C ARG A 1073 -7.80 26.21 -9.18
N ASP A 1074 -7.97 27.47 -8.83
CA ASP A 1074 -7.94 27.90 -7.44
C ASP A 1074 -9.05 27.20 -6.63
N LEU A 1075 -8.76 26.88 -5.36
CA LEU A 1075 -9.72 26.19 -4.49
C LEU A 1075 -10.85 27.12 -4.05
N GLU A 1076 -10.56 28.41 -3.93
CA GLU A 1076 -11.53 29.46 -3.61
C GLU A 1076 -12.26 29.97 -4.86
N GLU A 1077 -11.76 29.63 -6.05
CA GLU A 1077 -12.29 30.07 -7.35
C GLU A 1077 -12.25 31.61 -7.53
N GLU A 1078 -11.33 32.29 -6.83
CA GLU A 1078 -11.24 33.76 -6.83
C GLU A 1078 -10.01 34.26 -7.60
N ARG A 1079 -8.92 33.49 -7.62
CA ARG A 1079 -7.65 33.91 -8.23
C ARG A 1079 -7.23 32.95 -9.35
N GLN A 1080 -6.44 33.45 -10.29
CA GLN A 1080 -5.90 32.64 -11.37
C GLN A 1080 -4.71 31.83 -10.86
N SER A 1081 -4.80 30.50 -10.92
CA SER A 1081 -3.66 29.62 -10.72
C SER A 1081 -2.80 29.56 -12.00
N GLN A 1082 -1.53 29.22 -11.85
CA GLN A 1082 -0.62 29.08 -12.98
C GLN A 1082 0.42 27.98 -12.74
N VAL A 1083 0.58 27.12 -13.74
CA VAL A 1083 1.60 26.06 -13.78
C VAL A 1083 2.26 26.02 -15.14
N GLU A 1084 3.50 25.53 -15.20
CA GLU A 1084 4.26 25.42 -16.43
C GLU A 1084 4.90 24.04 -16.59
N TYR A 1085 5.03 23.60 -17.85
CA TYR A 1085 5.64 22.33 -18.28
C TYR A 1085 6.61 22.57 -19.43
N ARG A 1086 7.73 21.85 -19.48
CA ARG A 1086 8.65 21.86 -20.65
C ARG A 1086 9.31 20.50 -20.83
N GLY A 1087 9.93 20.26 -22.00
CA GLY A 1087 10.66 19.01 -22.28
C GLY A 1087 9.78 17.76 -22.31
N VAL A 1088 8.48 17.91 -22.58
CA VAL A 1088 7.48 16.84 -22.43
C VAL A 1088 7.57 15.81 -23.57
N ARG A 1089 7.99 14.59 -23.25
CA ARG A 1089 8.26 13.53 -24.22
C ARG A 1089 7.82 12.16 -23.72
N LEU A 1090 7.45 11.28 -24.65
CA LEU A 1090 7.25 9.86 -24.39
C LEU A 1090 8.04 9.05 -25.42
N ARG A 1091 9.22 8.59 -25.06
CA ARG A 1091 10.18 8.00 -26.00
C ARG A 1091 10.13 6.47 -25.90
N PRO A 1092 10.03 5.71 -27.00
CA PRO A 1092 10.22 4.27 -26.95
C PRO A 1092 11.69 3.95 -26.65
N VAL A 1093 11.93 2.91 -25.84
CA VAL A 1093 13.30 2.42 -25.62
C VAL A 1093 13.71 1.54 -26.81
N ALA A 1094 14.83 1.86 -27.45
CA ALA A 1094 15.25 1.23 -28.71
C ALA A 1094 15.46 -0.29 -28.59
N THR A 1095 16.15 -0.71 -27.52
CA THR A 1095 16.22 -2.11 -27.09
C THR A 1095 15.74 -2.21 -25.64
N THR A 1096 14.87 -3.17 -25.37
CA THR A 1096 14.30 -3.39 -24.05
C THR A 1096 15.21 -4.25 -23.17
N SER A 1097 16.53 -4.15 -23.38
CA SER A 1097 17.55 -4.89 -22.64
C SER A 1097 18.63 -3.95 -22.11
N ALA A 1098 19.21 -4.26 -20.96
CA ALA A 1098 20.46 -3.69 -20.50
C ALA A 1098 21.65 -4.46 -21.09
N ILE A 1099 22.72 -3.75 -21.43
CA ILE A 1099 23.99 -4.35 -21.86
C ILE A 1099 24.88 -4.52 -20.64
N VAL A 1100 25.29 -5.76 -20.38
CA VAL A 1100 26.15 -6.11 -19.25
C VAL A 1100 27.44 -6.70 -19.80
N LEU A 1101 28.58 -6.11 -19.45
CA LEU A 1101 29.88 -6.74 -19.63
C LEU A 1101 30.45 -7.13 -18.27
N VAL A 1102 30.81 -8.40 -18.10
CA VAL A 1102 31.44 -8.91 -16.90
C VAL A 1102 32.78 -9.52 -17.24
N ARG A 1103 33.85 -9.08 -16.59
CA ARG A 1103 35.20 -9.58 -16.81
C ARG A 1103 35.25 -11.09 -16.53
N ASP A 1104 35.82 -11.85 -17.45
CA ASP A 1104 36.13 -13.25 -17.21
C ASP A 1104 37.36 -13.35 -16.33
N ALA A 1105 37.31 -14.26 -15.34
CA ALA A 1105 38.48 -14.75 -14.65
C ALA A 1105 38.28 -16.24 -14.41
N THR A 1106 39.38 -16.98 -14.33
CA THR A 1106 39.34 -18.38 -13.91
C THR A 1106 38.77 -18.43 -12.50
N PRO A 1107 37.66 -19.14 -12.24
CA PRO A 1107 37.17 -19.32 -10.89
C PRO A 1107 38.27 -19.93 -10.02
N GLY A 1108 38.42 -19.45 -8.79
CA GLY A 1108 39.29 -20.10 -7.81
C GLY A 1108 38.84 -21.54 -7.53
N ASP A 1109 39.65 -22.27 -6.78
CA ASP A 1109 39.28 -23.60 -6.31
C ASP A 1109 37.98 -23.55 -5.49
N ARG A 1110 37.16 -24.58 -5.64
CA ARG A 1110 35.81 -24.63 -5.07
C ARG A 1110 35.86 -24.62 -3.55
N SER A 1111 35.34 -23.55 -2.97
CA SER A 1111 35.08 -23.46 -1.55
C SER A 1111 33.73 -24.10 -1.20
N THR A 1112 33.66 -24.73 -0.05
CA THR A 1112 32.42 -25.31 0.47
C THR A 1112 32.24 -24.90 1.94
N VAL A 1113 30.99 -24.96 2.39
CA VAL A 1113 30.65 -24.73 3.79
C VAL A 1113 29.68 -25.81 4.25
N ASP A 1114 30.04 -26.47 5.34
CA ASP A 1114 29.11 -27.27 6.13
C ASP A 1114 28.68 -26.43 7.33
N PHE A 1115 27.37 -26.17 7.46
CA PHE A 1115 26.85 -25.26 8.47
C PHE A 1115 25.64 -25.81 9.21
N LYS A 1116 25.44 -25.28 10.40
CA LYS A 1116 24.27 -25.50 11.24
C LYS A 1116 23.66 -24.17 11.63
N MET A 1117 22.37 -24.03 11.40
CA MET A 1117 21.58 -22.95 12.01
C MET A 1117 21.24 -23.35 13.45
N GLU A 1118 21.72 -22.58 14.43
CA GLU A 1118 21.33 -22.79 15.84
C GLU A 1118 19.99 -22.09 16.15
N ASN A 1119 19.78 -20.93 15.54
CA ASN A 1119 18.58 -20.11 15.61
C ASN A 1119 18.68 -19.00 14.53
N PRO A 1120 17.61 -18.20 14.28
CA PRO A 1120 17.63 -17.16 13.24
C PRO A 1120 18.73 -16.09 13.40
N ALA A 1121 19.34 -15.96 14.58
CA ALA A 1121 20.36 -14.97 14.88
C ALA A 1121 21.77 -15.56 15.04
N ARG A 1122 21.97 -16.87 14.83
CA ARG A 1122 23.26 -17.54 15.02
C ARG A 1122 23.46 -18.77 14.13
N PHE A 1123 24.55 -18.74 13.39
CA PHE A 1123 24.99 -19.80 12.50
C PHE A 1123 26.42 -20.21 12.83
N THR A 1124 26.70 -21.51 12.82
CA THR A 1124 28.04 -22.07 12.96
C THR A 1124 28.36 -22.93 11.76
N GLY A 1125 29.60 -22.92 11.29
CA GLY A 1125 29.97 -23.74 10.14
C GLY A 1125 31.47 -23.88 9.98
N THR A 1126 31.87 -24.87 9.18
CA THR A 1126 33.26 -25.11 8.80
C THR A 1126 33.40 -24.86 7.31
N ILE A 1127 34.27 -23.91 6.98
CA ILE A 1127 34.61 -23.56 5.60
C ILE A 1127 35.79 -24.41 5.17
N THR A 1128 35.67 -25.08 4.03
CA THR A 1128 36.78 -25.77 3.38
C THR A 1128 37.11 -25.01 2.10
N SER A 1129 38.30 -24.40 2.06
CA SER A 1129 38.79 -23.62 0.91
C SER A 1129 40.23 -24.04 0.58
N PRO A 1130 40.53 -24.40 -0.68
CA PRO A 1130 41.89 -24.74 -1.11
C PRO A 1130 42.79 -23.52 -1.39
N GLY A 1131 42.21 -22.30 -1.42
CA GLY A 1131 42.87 -21.08 -1.89
C GLY A 1131 43.05 -19.98 -0.82
N THR A 1132 43.68 -18.87 -1.22
CA THR A 1132 44.11 -17.79 -0.32
C THR A 1132 43.04 -16.76 0.02
N VAL A 1133 41.97 -16.58 -0.78
CA VAL A 1133 40.88 -15.64 -0.49
C VAL A 1133 39.53 -16.23 -0.90
N THR A 1134 38.64 -16.41 0.08
CA THR A 1134 37.25 -16.86 -0.10
C THR A 1134 36.32 -15.85 0.56
N ALA A 1135 35.19 -15.53 -0.08
CA ALA A 1135 34.13 -14.76 0.57
C ALA A 1135 33.07 -15.71 1.14
N VAL A 1136 32.55 -15.37 2.31
CA VAL A 1136 31.46 -16.10 2.96
C VAL A 1136 30.32 -15.13 3.25
N ALA A 1137 29.08 -15.55 3.05
CA ALA A 1137 27.92 -14.72 3.34
C ALA A 1137 26.77 -15.51 3.95
N LEU A 1138 25.87 -14.74 4.57
CA LEU A 1138 24.54 -15.18 4.93
C LEU A 1138 23.56 -14.67 3.88
N ALA A 1139 22.64 -15.52 3.43
CA ALA A 1139 21.45 -15.14 2.67
C ALA A 1139 20.42 -14.37 3.55
N GLU A 1140 20.94 -13.48 4.39
CA GLU A 1140 20.27 -12.63 5.37
C GLU A 1140 20.65 -11.18 5.09
N ASN A 1141 19.73 -10.26 5.33
CA ASN A 1141 19.96 -8.85 5.07
C ASN A 1141 21.20 -8.31 5.81
N ALA A 1142 21.99 -7.50 5.11
CA ALA A 1142 23.19 -6.87 5.62
C ALA A 1142 22.82 -5.90 6.74
N ALA A 1143 23.29 -6.18 7.94
CA ALA A 1143 23.06 -5.34 9.11
C ALA A 1143 24.37 -5.13 9.88
N PRO A 1144 24.63 -3.92 10.44
CA PRO A 1144 25.81 -3.67 11.26
C PRO A 1144 25.97 -4.67 12.42
N GLY A 1145 24.86 -5.16 12.99
CA GLY A 1145 24.83 -6.09 14.11
C GLY A 1145 25.33 -7.52 13.83
N TRP A 1146 25.47 -7.93 12.56
CA TRP A 1146 26.06 -9.23 12.21
C TRP A 1146 27.58 -9.22 12.41
N VAL A 1147 28.09 -10.17 13.18
CA VAL A 1147 29.52 -10.32 13.51
C VAL A 1147 29.99 -11.74 13.15
N LEU A 1148 31.17 -11.84 12.55
CA LEU A 1148 31.86 -13.09 12.30
C LEU A 1148 32.98 -13.28 13.32
N SER A 1149 33.07 -14.46 13.91
CA SER A 1149 34.18 -14.90 14.77
C SER A 1149 34.72 -16.25 14.31
N GLY A 1150 35.93 -16.61 14.74
CA GLY A 1150 36.63 -17.85 14.36
C GLY A 1150 37.78 -17.65 13.37
N VAL A 1151 37.71 -16.64 12.51
CA VAL A 1151 38.77 -16.29 11.54
C VAL A 1151 39.27 -14.86 11.79
N LYS A 1152 40.59 -14.70 11.96
CA LYS A 1152 41.21 -13.37 12.17
C LYS A 1152 41.38 -12.64 10.84
N GLY A 1153 41.22 -11.32 10.86
CA GLY A 1153 41.43 -10.47 9.68
C GLY A 1153 40.30 -10.48 8.64
N ALA A 1154 39.17 -11.17 8.90
CA ALA A 1154 38.00 -11.13 8.03
C ALA A 1154 37.43 -9.71 7.90
N ARG A 1155 37.19 -9.26 6.66
CA ARG A 1155 36.64 -7.92 6.36
C ARG A 1155 35.18 -8.01 5.97
N LYS A 1156 34.31 -7.33 6.71
CA LYS A 1156 32.87 -7.26 6.41
C LYS A 1156 32.61 -6.54 5.08
N VAL A 1157 31.68 -7.07 4.29
CA VAL A 1157 31.25 -6.55 2.98
C VAL A 1157 29.77 -6.89 2.77
N THR A 1158 29.05 -6.08 2.00
CA THR A 1158 27.71 -6.42 1.53
C THR A 1158 27.83 -7.15 0.20
N LEU A 1159 27.44 -8.43 0.15
CA LEU A 1159 27.44 -9.22 -1.09
C LEU A 1159 26.05 -9.19 -1.75
N GLN A 1160 25.99 -9.40 -3.05
CA GLN A 1160 24.76 -9.37 -3.85
C GLN A 1160 23.96 -8.04 -3.75
N GLY A 1161 24.56 -6.98 -3.19
CA GLY A 1161 23.86 -5.74 -2.88
C GLY A 1161 22.95 -5.79 -1.65
N TRP A 1162 22.83 -6.92 -0.95
CA TRP A 1162 21.94 -7.06 0.21
C TRP A 1162 22.39 -8.07 1.28
N MET A 1163 23.21 -9.08 0.96
CA MET A 1163 23.64 -10.11 1.90
C MET A 1163 24.69 -9.61 2.89
N SER A 1164 24.61 -10.05 4.16
CA SER A 1164 25.71 -9.88 5.11
C SER A 1164 26.88 -10.82 4.76
N GLY A 1165 28.03 -10.28 4.36
CA GLY A 1165 29.19 -11.08 3.96
C GLY A 1165 30.53 -10.63 4.56
N TRP A 1166 31.54 -11.48 4.38
CA TRP A 1166 32.92 -11.26 4.81
C TRP A 1166 33.90 -11.84 3.79
N VAL A 1167 34.96 -11.08 3.49
CA VAL A 1167 36.11 -11.57 2.73
C VAL A 1167 37.14 -12.10 3.72
N LEU A 1168 37.58 -13.34 3.53
CA LEU A 1168 38.54 -14.02 4.41
C LEU A 1168 39.97 -13.85 3.86
N PRO A 1169 40.95 -13.48 4.70
CA PRO A 1169 42.34 -13.24 4.25
C PRO A 1169 43.18 -14.51 4.05
N GLU A 1170 42.82 -15.63 4.70
CA GLU A 1170 43.44 -16.96 4.55
C GLU A 1170 42.34 -18.04 4.60
N GLY A 1171 42.51 -19.12 3.84
CA GLY A 1171 41.48 -20.12 3.53
C GLY A 1171 41.02 -21.00 4.71
N GLY A 1172 39.71 -21.27 4.73
CA GLY A 1172 39.05 -22.30 5.55
C GLY A 1172 39.06 -22.10 7.07
N GLY A 1173 38.21 -22.85 7.77
CA GLY A 1173 38.15 -22.87 9.23
C GLY A 1173 36.73 -22.82 9.80
N THR A 1174 36.63 -23.05 11.11
CA THR A 1174 35.36 -22.95 11.82
C THR A 1174 35.02 -21.48 12.07
N VAL A 1175 33.83 -21.08 11.66
CA VAL A 1175 33.30 -19.72 11.84
C VAL A 1175 31.99 -19.75 12.59
N THR A 1176 31.73 -18.67 13.33
CA THR A 1176 30.42 -18.38 13.91
C THR A 1176 29.97 -17.01 13.43
N MET A 1177 28.78 -16.96 12.85
CA MET A 1177 28.13 -15.71 12.47
C MET A 1177 26.95 -15.46 13.40
N GLN A 1178 26.96 -14.31 14.07
CA GLN A 1178 25.96 -14.00 15.10
C GLN A 1178 25.47 -12.57 14.99
N TYR A 1179 24.17 -12.38 15.10
CA TYR A 1179 23.56 -11.07 15.21
C TYR A 1179 23.61 -10.60 16.68
N ALA A 1180 24.61 -9.77 17.00
CA ALA A 1180 24.91 -9.35 18.37
C ALA A 1180 23.71 -8.70 19.10
N PRO A 1181 22.86 -7.86 18.46
CA PRO A 1181 21.70 -7.27 19.14
C PRO A 1181 20.68 -8.30 19.64
N ALA A 1182 20.58 -9.49 19.03
CA ALA A 1182 19.68 -10.54 19.52
C ALA A 1182 20.03 -11.03 20.93
N VAL A 1183 21.31 -11.01 21.33
CA VAL A 1183 21.74 -11.42 22.68
C VAL A 1183 21.14 -10.51 23.74
N THR A 1184 21.22 -9.20 23.53
CA THR A 1184 20.65 -8.21 24.46
C THR A 1184 19.12 -8.27 24.50
N SER A 1185 18.48 -8.49 23.35
CA SER A 1185 17.03 -8.73 23.27
C SER A 1185 16.60 -10.01 23.99
N ARG A 1186 17.42 -11.08 23.95
CA ARG A 1186 17.17 -12.29 24.74
C ARG A 1186 17.26 -12.05 26.24
N TYR A 1187 18.26 -11.32 26.72
CA TYR A 1187 18.33 -10.93 28.13
C TYR A 1187 17.12 -10.09 28.55
N ALA A 1188 16.66 -9.17 27.70
CA ALA A 1188 15.46 -8.38 27.96
C ALA A 1188 14.18 -9.24 28.05
N MET A 1189 14.10 -10.30 27.23
CA MET A 1189 13.01 -11.27 27.29
C MET A 1189 13.08 -12.12 28.58
N TYR A 1190 14.26 -12.62 28.97
CA TYR A 1190 14.44 -13.38 30.22
C TYR A 1190 14.21 -12.55 31.48
N LEU A 1191 14.35 -11.22 31.40
CA LEU A 1191 14.01 -10.32 32.51
C LEU A 1191 12.51 -10.31 32.82
N LEU A 1192 11.64 -10.59 31.84
CA LEU A 1192 10.18 -10.51 32.02
C LEU A 1192 9.65 -11.38 33.18
N PRO A 1193 9.89 -12.71 33.26
CA PRO A 1193 9.39 -13.53 34.38
C PRO A 1193 9.93 -13.07 35.73
N VAL A 1194 11.20 -12.63 35.79
CA VAL A 1194 11.83 -12.10 37.00
C VAL A 1194 11.15 -10.79 37.43
N ALA A 1195 10.91 -9.88 36.48
CA ALA A 1195 10.22 -8.61 36.73
C ALA A 1195 8.77 -8.83 37.16
N VAL A 1196 8.07 -9.82 36.58
CA VAL A 1196 6.71 -10.22 37.00
C VAL A 1196 6.72 -10.75 38.42
N ALA A 1197 7.59 -11.70 38.76
CA ALA A 1197 7.70 -12.24 40.12
C ALA A 1197 8.06 -11.15 41.14
N ALA A 1198 9.05 -10.32 40.84
CA ALA A 1198 9.44 -9.18 41.67
C ALA A 1198 8.29 -8.18 41.87
N SER A 1199 7.49 -7.92 40.82
CA SER A 1199 6.33 -7.03 40.91
C SER A 1199 5.24 -7.57 41.83
N LEU A 1200 4.97 -8.88 41.77
CA LEU A 1200 4.00 -9.55 42.61
C LEU A 1200 4.47 -9.58 44.06
N LEU A 1201 5.74 -9.90 44.30
CA LEU A 1201 6.36 -9.85 45.63
C LEU A 1201 6.35 -8.43 46.20
N PHE A 1202 6.66 -7.41 45.39
CA PHE A 1202 6.57 -6.00 45.79
C PHE A 1202 5.14 -5.64 46.19
N MET A 1203 4.14 -5.97 45.37
CA MET A 1203 2.73 -5.71 45.68
C MET A 1203 2.24 -6.48 46.90
N TYR A 1204 2.80 -7.67 47.17
CA TYR A 1204 2.51 -8.48 48.35
C TYR A 1204 3.19 -7.93 49.62
N ALA A 1205 4.47 -7.59 49.56
CA ALA A 1205 5.27 -7.10 50.68
C ALA A 1205 4.87 -5.68 51.09
N PHE A 1206 4.61 -4.81 50.10
CA PHE A 1206 4.09 -3.47 50.30
C PHE A 1206 2.55 -3.43 50.33
N ARG A 1207 1.91 -4.56 50.72
CA ARG A 1207 0.47 -4.65 50.98
C ARG A 1207 0.02 -3.38 51.69
N LEU A 1208 -0.89 -2.66 51.04
CA LEU A 1208 -1.51 -1.44 51.56
C LEU A 1208 -1.91 -1.69 53.03
N PRO A 1209 -1.44 -0.89 54.00
CA PRO A 1209 -1.98 -0.91 55.34
C PRO A 1209 -3.49 -0.75 55.22
N ALA A 1210 -4.23 -1.80 55.61
CA ALA A 1210 -5.67 -1.76 55.59
C ALA A 1210 -6.12 -0.74 56.63
N ASP A 1211 -6.58 0.43 56.17
CA ASP A 1211 -7.39 1.30 56.99
C ASP A 1211 -8.81 0.70 57.14
N ARG A 1212 -8.86 -0.40 57.94
CA ARG A 1212 -9.87 -0.90 58.93
C ARG A 1212 -11.22 -1.47 58.41
N PRO A 1213 -11.76 -2.57 59.01
CA PRO A 1213 -12.14 -2.68 60.44
C PRO A 1213 -11.99 -4.10 61.05
N GLY A 1214 -10.82 -4.45 61.59
CA GLY A 1214 -10.64 -5.68 62.41
C GLY A 1214 -10.14 -5.40 63.83
N LEU A 1215 -9.37 -4.32 63.99
CA LEU A 1215 -8.71 -3.99 65.25
C LEU A 1215 -9.60 -3.23 66.25
N TRP A 1216 -10.75 -2.69 65.82
CA TRP A 1216 -11.72 -2.11 66.76
C TRP A 1216 -12.45 -3.19 67.57
N ALA A 1217 -12.69 -4.38 66.98
CA ALA A 1217 -13.31 -5.50 67.68
C ALA A 1217 -12.36 -6.19 68.68
N ILE A 1218 -11.06 -6.23 68.39
CA ILE A 1218 -10.05 -6.79 69.30
C ILE A 1218 -9.73 -5.79 70.42
N ARG A 1219 -9.62 -4.49 70.11
CA ARG A 1219 -9.37 -3.45 71.12
C ARG A 1219 -10.58 -3.19 72.03
N ASN A 1220 -11.82 -3.38 71.55
CA ASN A 1220 -13.01 -3.36 72.41
C ASN A 1220 -13.27 -4.67 73.15
N ARG A 1221 -12.83 -5.84 72.67
CA ARG A 1221 -12.80 -7.06 73.49
C ARG A 1221 -11.76 -6.96 74.60
N TRP A 1222 -10.61 -6.35 74.32
CA TRP A 1222 -9.56 -6.12 75.32
C TRP A 1222 -9.94 -5.00 76.30
N ASN A 1223 -10.54 -3.90 75.85
CA ASN A 1223 -11.07 -2.85 76.72
C ASN A 1223 -12.35 -3.26 77.48
N ARG A 1224 -13.19 -4.15 76.95
CA ARG A 1224 -14.30 -4.76 77.72
C ARG A 1224 -13.78 -5.79 78.72
N ARG A 1225 -12.78 -6.62 78.39
CA ARG A 1225 -12.14 -7.53 79.36
C ARG A 1225 -11.35 -6.77 80.44
N MET A 1226 -10.62 -5.72 80.10
CA MET A 1226 -9.93 -4.83 81.04
C MET A 1226 -10.91 -3.98 81.85
N GLY A 1227 -12.01 -3.51 81.25
CA GLY A 1227 -13.10 -2.82 81.95
C GLY A 1227 -13.84 -3.71 82.94
N LEU A 1228 -14.07 -4.99 82.59
CA LEU A 1228 -14.64 -6.02 83.47
C LEU A 1228 -13.66 -6.47 84.57
N LEU A 1229 -12.35 -6.49 84.30
CA LEU A 1229 -11.31 -6.77 85.30
C LEU A 1229 -11.11 -5.59 86.27
N LEU A 1230 -11.20 -4.34 85.79
CA LEU A 1230 -11.10 -3.12 86.60
C LEU A 1230 -12.38 -2.81 87.38
N ALA A 1231 -13.54 -3.33 86.98
CA ALA A 1231 -14.79 -3.25 87.73
C ALA A 1231 -14.84 -4.24 88.92
N ARG A 1232 -14.01 -5.29 88.91
CA ARG A 1232 -13.97 -6.31 89.98
C ARG A 1232 -12.96 -6.03 91.10
N ARG A 1233 -12.10 -5.01 90.99
CA ARG A 1233 -11.11 -4.65 92.03
C ARG A 1233 -10.87 -3.12 92.13
N PRO A 1234 -11.68 -2.38 92.90
CA PRO A 1234 -11.62 -0.91 92.97
C PRO A 1234 -10.35 -0.34 93.64
N ARG A 1235 -9.50 -1.15 94.28
CA ARG A 1235 -8.32 -0.69 95.05
C ARG A 1235 -7.05 -0.37 94.22
N LEU A 1236 -7.02 -0.62 92.92
CA LEU A 1236 -5.81 -0.43 92.08
C LEU A 1236 -5.83 0.83 91.17
N ARG A 1237 -6.88 1.64 91.24
CA ARG A 1237 -7.04 2.85 90.39
C ARG A 1237 -6.04 4.00 90.65
N PRO A 1238 -5.48 4.23 91.85
CA PRO A 1238 -4.56 5.36 92.06
C PRO A 1238 -3.15 5.13 91.48
N MET A 1239 -2.69 3.87 91.38
CA MET A 1239 -1.29 3.54 91.04
C MET A 1239 -0.96 3.58 89.54
N LEU A 1240 -1.94 3.44 88.64
CA LEU A 1240 -1.68 3.30 87.18
C LEU A 1240 -1.83 4.59 86.37
N ARG A 1241 -2.26 5.69 86.99
CA ARG A 1241 -2.46 6.99 86.33
C ARG A 1241 -1.17 7.66 85.81
N PRO A 1242 0.01 7.54 86.46
CA PRO A 1242 1.24 8.18 85.98
C PRO A 1242 1.83 7.50 84.74
N VAL A 1243 1.68 6.17 84.60
CA VAL A 1243 2.28 5.38 83.51
C VAL A 1243 1.55 5.59 82.17
N LEU A 1244 0.23 5.75 82.20
CA LEU A 1244 -0.59 5.99 81.01
C LEU A 1244 -0.41 7.39 80.39
N ARG A 1245 -0.02 8.39 81.20
CA ARG A 1245 0.25 9.76 80.71
C ARG A 1245 1.60 9.85 79.98
N LYS A 1246 2.59 9.02 80.34
CA LYS A 1246 3.93 8.99 79.72
C LYS A 1246 3.93 8.34 78.34
N LEU A 1247 3.02 7.40 78.08
CA LEU A 1247 2.84 6.73 76.77
C LEU A 1247 2.12 7.61 75.72
N TRP A 1248 1.35 8.61 76.15
CA TRP A 1248 0.57 9.47 75.24
C TRP A 1248 1.37 10.63 74.64
N ARG A 1249 2.54 10.97 75.21
CA ARG A 1249 3.42 12.05 74.70
C ARG A 1249 4.45 11.59 73.67
N ARG A 1250 4.63 10.28 73.45
CA ARG A 1250 5.63 9.72 72.51
C ARG A 1250 5.09 9.41 71.10
N SER A 1251 3.86 9.78 70.77
CA SER A 1251 3.23 9.41 69.49
C SER A 1251 2.53 10.58 68.75
N ARG A 1252 3.14 11.77 68.73
CA ARG A 1252 2.81 12.79 67.72
C ARG A 1252 3.90 12.82 66.67
#